data_AF-A0A401KN76-F1
#
_entry.id   AF-A0A401KN76-F1
#
_cell.length_a   1.000
_cell.length_b   1.000
_cell.length_c   1.000
_cell.angle_alpha   90.00
_cell.angle_beta   90.00
_cell.angle_gamma   90.00
#
_symmetry.space_group_name_H-M   'P 1'
#
loop_
_entity.id
_entity.type
_entity.pdbx_description
1 polymer ?
#
loop_
_entity_poly.entity_id
_entity_poly.type
_entity_poly.pdbx_seq_one_letter_code
_entity_poly.pdbx_strand_id
1 'polypeptide(L)'
;MTLHKAHTCHSSRPVTVLGAGILGRRIAAVFLAGSYTVHLFDPDRNALSAAESFIKSSEEAFTVLTPLPHPERERLSLFSDLKRAVENAWLVVEAIPEQLPLKVKTFEEVDRYVPVDCILASNSSSFKSRLMVPGLSDERKKRVTNMHFTMPPEIRIVEVMTCDWTGEDLMDGMMEVLEECGMCPIRVRRESTGFVLGRAWAAIKREILNILAEGVSTPDEIDFLWKEMFQRPTSDQPCQLMDRIGLDTVAAIEDNYIQERGMDENKAVNWLRENYINKGRIGDKCDLGGLYPAEQEGMSEKLYVLDVGIGENNAVSDAATSGRVLAVSPKSRKMTTLVSGLSYPDGIDISHSCGRMFWTSMGHALSACDGSVQSANLDGSDVRTLLKPGTVHTPKQLVVDDVDHNLYFCDREGMSLHRCNFDGTGHQIIIQSGSLKVPSERKDMMRFCVGVALDRANRGIYWTQKGPSKSGKGRIFRAGMDIPAGQTAGSRTDIECLLEGLPEPVDLEYDTQTHMLYWTDRGEHPTGCSLNRVDVSGDTDKETLGGKIELLARQFHEPIGLKLTKKGVYVTDLGGCVYLPSRKYMSHFRVIEHTARCQNVRQRPGAVKAGHESELRLAVKQYIPIDNPQPKEGDVTIIGAHANAFPKELYEPLWDDIHEQLASQNRRIRSIWIADVAQHGQSGILNESILGHDPDWLDHGRDLLFMINQFQDQIPQPLVGIGHSMGGMQLAHLSLMHPSLFEGLILLDPVIQRENPGRKFAQASTYRRDLWASREQAAAKFKSNPFYRAWDPRVFERWIQYGLRDLPTPLHPNTNDIGPSAVTLTTTKAQELFYFVRPSYVDERSGLPRGNPEEEMHPDDHDADYPFYRPESAWMFHRLPHLKPPILDLFGERSDLSSPTARQEKVAATGTGLGGSGGAARGLVQEVVLPCGHMVPMELVRESAEASAAFIDKRLSDWESRVSTFRRAWERVPHQERLSVDQQWERHINGSPKNSKLSVI
;
A
#
# COMPACT_ATOMS: atom_id res chain seq x y z
N MET A 1 -3.98 -39.39 25.25
CA MET A 1 -3.80 -40.63 24.46
C MET A 1 -4.98 -40.73 23.47
N THR A 2 -5.13 -39.75 22.57
CA THR A 2 -6.38 -39.59 21.78
C THR A 2 -6.21 -39.00 20.37
N LEU A 3 -5.04 -38.49 19.98
CA LEU A 3 -4.80 -37.95 18.63
C LEU A 3 -4.50 -39.02 17.55
N HIS A 4 -4.40 -40.30 17.92
CA HIS A 4 -3.92 -41.36 17.01
C HIS A 4 -4.94 -42.47 16.71
N LYS A 5 -6.14 -42.45 17.32
CA LYS A 5 -7.15 -43.51 17.13
C LYS A 5 -8.13 -43.26 15.97
N ALA A 6 -8.37 -42.01 15.56
CA ALA A 6 -9.26 -41.72 14.43
C ALA A 6 -8.59 -42.02 13.07
N HIS A 7 -7.30 -41.68 12.92
CA HIS A 7 -6.52 -41.91 11.70
C HIS A 7 -6.46 -43.38 11.22
N THR A 8 -6.68 -44.35 12.11
CA THR A 8 -6.44 -45.78 11.80
C THR A 8 -7.67 -46.56 11.34
N CYS A 9 -8.88 -46.01 11.43
CA CYS A 9 -10.11 -46.76 11.10
C CYS A 9 -10.73 -46.44 9.73
N HIS A 10 -10.43 -45.28 9.12
CA HIS A 10 -11.15 -44.82 7.91
C HIS A 10 -10.26 -44.52 6.68
N SER A 11 -8.93 -44.57 6.80
CA SER A 11 -7.99 -44.16 5.74
C SER A 11 -8.03 -45.00 4.46
N SER A 12 -8.68 -46.18 4.44
CA SER A 12 -8.79 -47.05 3.27
C SER A 12 -10.13 -46.99 2.53
N ARG A 13 -11.12 -46.24 3.03
CA ARG A 13 -12.47 -46.12 2.44
C ARG A 13 -12.68 -44.72 1.85
N PRO A 14 -13.49 -44.56 0.79
CA PRO A 14 -13.70 -43.26 0.15
C PRO A 14 -14.70 -42.36 0.89
N VAL A 15 -14.51 -41.05 0.76
CA VAL A 15 -15.58 -40.04 0.90
C VAL A 15 -16.34 -39.98 -0.41
N THR A 16 -17.67 -40.11 -0.38
CA THR A 16 -18.50 -40.01 -1.58
C THR A 16 -19.27 -38.71 -1.61
N VAL A 17 -19.13 -37.93 -2.67
CA VAL A 17 -19.90 -36.71 -2.90
C VAL A 17 -20.97 -36.98 -3.95
N LEU A 18 -22.24 -36.73 -3.60
CA LEU A 18 -23.38 -36.92 -4.49
C LEU A 18 -23.77 -35.58 -5.13
N GLY A 19 -23.55 -35.45 -6.43
CA GLY A 19 -23.74 -34.24 -7.22
C GLY A 19 -22.40 -33.60 -7.59
N ALA A 20 -22.17 -33.37 -8.89
CA ALA A 20 -20.96 -32.76 -9.46
C ALA A 20 -21.15 -31.27 -9.83
N GLY A 21 -22.22 -30.65 -9.33
CA GLY A 21 -22.49 -29.21 -9.48
C GLY A 21 -21.48 -28.33 -8.74
N ILE A 22 -21.74 -27.02 -8.70
CA ILE A 22 -20.80 -25.99 -8.18
C ILE A 22 -20.28 -26.31 -6.78
N LEU A 23 -21.15 -26.68 -5.84
CA LEU A 23 -20.77 -27.03 -4.47
C LEU A 23 -20.15 -28.43 -4.37
N GLY A 24 -20.70 -29.41 -5.09
CA GLY A 24 -20.21 -30.78 -5.06
C GLY A 24 -18.76 -30.93 -5.51
N ARG A 25 -18.37 -30.29 -6.62
CA ARG A 25 -16.97 -30.29 -7.09
C ARG A 25 -16.00 -29.61 -6.12
N ARG A 26 -16.47 -28.63 -5.35
CA ARG A 26 -15.68 -28.00 -4.28
C ARG A 26 -15.51 -28.92 -3.08
N ILE A 27 -16.59 -29.54 -2.61
CA ILE A 27 -16.53 -30.48 -1.49
C ILE A 27 -15.55 -31.61 -1.83
N ALA A 28 -15.60 -32.14 -3.06
CA ALA A 28 -14.64 -33.12 -3.54
C ALA A 28 -13.20 -32.61 -3.51
N ALA A 29 -12.94 -31.37 -3.96
CA ALA A 29 -11.61 -30.76 -3.91
C ALA A 29 -11.07 -30.61 -2.47
N VAL A 30 -11.93 -30.24 -1.51
CA VAL A 30 -11.55 -30.09 -0.09
C VAL A 30 -11.07 -31.43 0.49
N PHE A 31 -11.83 -32.51 0.30
CA PHE A 31 -11.43 -33.82 0.83
C PHE A 31 -10.22 -34.40 0.11
N LEU A 32 -10.06 -34.17 -1.20
CA LEU A 32 -8.85 -34.55 -1.95
C LEU A 32 -7.60 -33.82 -1.43
N ALA A 33 -7.71 -32.53 -1.11
CA ALA A 33 -6.62 -31.75 -0.54
C ALA A 33 -6.22 -32.24 0.85
N GLY A 34 -7.18 -32.73 1.65
CA GLY A 34 -6.95 -33.44 2.91
C GLY A 34 -6.43 -34.88 2.75
N SER A 35 -6.03 -35.30 1.55
CA SER A 35 -5.52 -36.64 1.24
C SER A 35 -6.51 -37.80 1.44
N TYR A 36 -7.81 -37.53 1.34
CA TYR A 36 -8.83 -38.57 1.32
C TYR A 36 -9.10 -39.08 -0.11
N THR A 37 -9.37 -40.38 -0.25
CA THR A 37 -9.92 -40.95 -1.50
C THR A 37 -11.33 -40.44 -1.71
N VAL A 38 -11.62 -39.86 -2.87
CA VAL A 38 -12.94 -39.27 -3.17
C VAL A 38 -13.63 -39.99 -4.33
N HIS A 39 -14.86 -40.41 -4.09
CA HIS A 39 -15.81 -40.83 -5.12
C HIS A 39 -16.73 -39.65 -5.44
N LEU A 40 -16.78 -39.22 -6.70
CA LEU A 40 -17.73 -38.19 -7.14
C LEU A 40 -18.80 -38.84 -8.02
N PHE A 41 -20.06 -38.71 -7.62
CA PHE A 41 -21.20 -39.26 -8.32
C PHE A 41 -22.05 -38.17 -8.96
N ASP A 42 -22.40 -38.34 -10.24
CA ASP A 42 -23.45 -37.59 -10.91
C ASP A 42 -23.99 -38.43 -12.09
N PRO A 43 -25.32 -38.46 -12.33
CA PRO A 43 -25.86 -39.10 -13.53
C PRO A 43 -25.40 -38.42 -14.83
N ASP A 44 -25.06 -37.12 -14.79
CA ASP A 44 -24.56 -36.38 -15.95
C ASP A 44 -23.02 -36.46 -16.07
N ARG A 45 -22.55 -37.07 -17.16
CA ARG A 45 -21.11 -37.18 -17.47
C ARG A 45 -20.45 -35.84 -17.76
N ASN A 46 -21.19 -34.87 -18.28
CA ASN A 46 -20.64 -33.54 -18.54
C ASN A 46 -20.36 -32.81 -17.23
N ALA A 47 -21.25 -32.93 -16.24
CA ALA A 47 -21.03 -32.40 -14.90
C ALA A 47 -19.79 -33.03 -14.23
N LEU A 48 -19.60 -34.35 -14.37
CA LEU A 48 -18.40 -35.04 -13.88
C LEU A 48 -17.10 -34.53 -14.54
N SER A 49 -17.10 -34.33 -15.86
CA SER A 49 -15.93 -33.83 -16.59
C SER A 49 -15.59 -32.37 -16.21
N ALA A 50 -16.61 -31.53 -16.04
CA ALA A 50 -16.45 -30.16 -15.57
C ALA A 50 -15.94 -30.10 -14.12
N ALA A 51 -16.40 -31.02 -13.26
CA ALA A 51 -15.93 -31.14 -11.89
C ALA A 51 -14.47 -31.61 -11.81
N GLU A 52 -14.07 -32.62 -12.60
CA GLU A 52 -12.69 -33.09 -12.68
C GLU A 52 -11.73 -31.98 -13.12
N SER A 53 -12.11 -31.22 -14.15
CA SER A 53 -11.34 -30.06 -14.62
C SER A 53 -11.17 -29.00 -13.53
N PHE A 54 -12.25 -28.67 -12.82
CA PHE A 54 -12.22 -27.74 -11.69
C PHE A 54 -11.29 -28.23 -10.58
N ILE A 55 -11.47 -29.48 -10.13
CA ILE A 55 -10.66 -30.09 -9.05
C ILE A 55 -9.18 -30.00 -9.42
N LYS A 56 -8.80 -30.40 -10.64
CA LYS A 56 -7.41 -30.34 -11.12
C LYS A 56 -6.86 -28.91 -11.14
N SER A 57 -7.65 -27.94 -11.58
CA SER A 57 -7.21 -26.52 -11.62
C SER A 57 -7.11 -25.87 -10.24
N SER A 58 -7.83 -26.40 -9.24
CA SER A 58 -7.92 -25.83 -7.88
C SER A 58 -7.05 -26.54 -6.84
N GLU A 59 -6.30 -27.58 -7.25
CA GLU A 59 -5.57 -28.49 -6.37
C GLU A 59 -4.60 -27.74 -5.45
N GLU A 60 -3.77 -26.84 -5.98
CA GLU A 60 -2.80 -26.07 -5.21
C GLU A 60 -3.48 -25.13 -4.21
N ALA A 61 -4.57 -24.48 -4.63
CA ALA A 61 -5.31 -23.52 -3.82
C ALA A 61 -5.97 -24.14 -2.58
N PHE A 62 -6.41 -25.40 -2.67
CA PHE A 62 -6.91 -26.12 -1.49
C PHE A 62 -5.80 -26.81 -0.69
N THR A 63 -4.75 -27.31 -1.35
CA THR A 63 -3.62 -27.98 -0.67
C THR A 63 -2.87 -27.02 0.27
N VAL A 64 -2.71 -25.75 -0.11
CA VAL A 64 -2.02 -24.76 0.75
C VAL A 64 -2.78 -24.45 2.05
N LEU A 65 -4.07 -24.77 2.12
CA LEU A 65 -4.91 -24.52 3.28
C LEU A 65 -4.79 -25.61 4.34
N THR A 66 -4.25 -26.78 4.01
CA THR A 66 -4.18 -27.91 4.94
C THR A 66 -3.03 -27.73 5.95
N PRO A 67 -3.19 -28.18 7.21
CA PRO A 67 -2.18 -27.94 8.26
C PRO A 67 -0.85 -28.71 8.08
N LEU A 68 -0.84 -29.78 7.27
CA LEU A 68 0.32 -30.64 7.07
C LEU A 68 0.51 -30.99 5.58
N PRO A 69 1.74 -30.92 5.03
CA PRO A 69 2.02 -31.37 3.68
C PRO A 69 1.97 -32.91 3.61
N HIS A 70 0.98 -33.46 2.92
CA HIS A 70 0.82 -34.91 2.74
C HIS A 70 1.44 -35.37 1.39
N PRO A 71 2.44 -36.29 1.39
CA PRO A 71 3.19 -36.64 0.19
C PRO A 71 2.54 -37.69 -0.73
N GLU A 72 1.45 -38.35 -0.32
CA GLU A 72 0.78 -39.38 -1.14
C GLU A 72 -0.58 -38.85 -1.61
N ARG A 73 -0.69 -38.59 -2.92
CA ARG A 73 -1.94 -38.17 -3.57
C ARG A 73 -2.60 -39.39 -4.20
N GLU A 74 -3.78 -39.81 -3.75
CA GLU A 74 -4.55 -40.85 -4.45
C GLU A 74 -6.05 -40.56 -4.67
N ARG A 75 -6.40 -40.65 -5.97
CA ARG A 75 -7.59 -41.23 -6.63
C ARG A 75 -8.96 -40.60 -6.35
N LEU A 76 -9.22 -39.46 -6.99
CA LEU A 76 -10.56 -39.13 -7.46
C LEU A 76 -11.08 -40.24 -8.38
N SER A 77 -12.27 -40.76 -8.12
CA SER A 77 -12.96 -41.72 -8.98
C SER A 77 -14.36 -41.22 -9.31
N LEU A 78 -14.72 -41.25 -10.60
CA LEU A 78 -15.99 -40.73 -11.10
C LEU A 78 -16.99 -41.87 -11.32
N PHE A 79 -18.21 -41.71 -10.81
CA PHE A 79 -19.26 -42.72 -10.88
C PHE A 79 -20.56 -42.14 -11.47
N SER A 80 -21.21 -42.92 -12.32
CA SER A 80 -22.59 -42.69 -12.80
C SER A 80 -23.57 -43.74 -12.27
N ASP A 81 -23.06 -44.72 -11.51
CA ASP A 81 -23.87 -45.73 -10.81
C ASP A 81 -23.78 -45.47 -9.31
N LEU A 82 -24.94 -45.23 -8.67
CA LEU A 82 -25.03 -44.82 -7.28
C LEU A 82 -24.52 -45.90 -6.33
N LYS A 83 -24.87 -47.17 -6.58
CA LYS A 83 -24.48 -48.29 -5.72
C LYS A 83 -22.95 -48.41 -5.66
N ARG A 84 -22.29 -48.45 -6.82
CA ARG A 84 -20.82 -48.53 -6.90
C ARG A 84 -20.12 -47.32 -6.29
N ALA A 85 -20.74 -46.14 -6.33
CA ALA A 85 -20.18 -44.95 -5.72
C ALA A 85 -20.14 -45.08 -4.19
N VAL A 86 -21.21 -45.60 -3.56
CA VAL A 86 -21.41 -45.54 -2.10
C VAL A 86 -21.12 -46.84 -1.34
N GLU A 87 -21.04 -48.00 -2.00
CA GLU A 87 -21.02 -49.32 -1.34
C GLU A 87 -19.85 -49.55 -0.36
N ASN A 88 -18.76 -48.78 -0.49
CA ASN A 88 -17.60 -48.82 0.40
C ASN A 88 -17.37 -47.50 1.16
N ALA A 89 -18.25 -46.51 1.03
CA ALA A 89 -18.03 -45.18 1.58
C ALA A 89 -18.04 -45.18 3.12
N TRP A 90 -17.16 -44.40 3.76
CA TRP A 90 -17.26 -44.13 5.20
C TRP A 90 -18.02 -42.81 5.49
N LEU A 91 -18.00 -41.87 4.54
CA LEU A 91 -18.76 -40.63 4.56
C LEU A 91 -19.41 -40.42 3.18
N VAL A 92 -20.70 -40.05 3.19
CA VAL A 92 -21.42 -39.57 2.01
C VAL A 92 -21.84 -38.13 2.25
N VAL A 93 -21.50 -37.21 1.35
CA VAL A 93 -21.94 -35.80 1.38
C VAL A 93 -22.86 -35.53 0.20
N GLU A 94 -24.12 -35.26 0.49
CA GLU A 94 -25.17 -34.99 -0.48
C GLU A 94 -25.19 -33.50 -0.88
N ALA A 95 -25.06 -33.21 -2.18
CA ALA A 95 -25.09 -31.88 -2.78
C ALA A 95 -25.87 -31.87 -4.12
N ILE A 96 -26.98 -32.61 -4.18
CA ILE A 96 -27.92 -32.71 -5.30
C ILE A 96 -28.92 -31.54 -5.30
N PRO A 97 -29.74 -31.35 -6.36
CA PRO A 97 -30.72 -30.28 -6.43
C PRO A 97 -31.61 -30.15 -5.18
N GLU A 98 -31.96 -28.90 -4.85
CA GLU A 98 -32.65 -28.53 -3.60
C GLU A 98 -34.16 -28.87 -3.62
N GLN A 99 -34.49 -30.15 -3.78
CA GLN A 99 -35.85 -30.68 -3.80
C GLN A 99 -36.01 -31.77 -2.73
N LEU A 100 -36.84 -31.51 -1.71
CA LEU A 100 -36.98 -32.41 -0.56
C LEU A 100 -37.39 -33.86 -0.94
N PRO A 101 -38.38 -34.11 -1.83
CA PRO A 101 -38.74 -35.48 -2.21
C PRO A 101 -37.59 -36.25 -2.87
N LEU A 102 -36.77 -35.56 -3.67
CA LEU A 102 -35.59 -36.15 -4.31
C LEU A 102 -34.55 -36.54 -3.25
N LYS A 103 -34.26 -35.62 -2.30
CA LYS A 103 -33.30 -35.89 -1.22
C LYS A 103 -33.75 -37.06 -0.34
N VAL A 104 -35.03 -37.13 0.05
CA VAL A 104 -35.57 -38.26 0.82
C VAL A 104 -35.32 -39.58 0.09
N LYS A 105 -35.69 -39.65 -1.20
CA LYS A 105 -35.47 -40.84 -2.02
C LYS A 105 -33.98 -41.20 -2.13
N THR A 106 -33.12 -40.21 -2.32
CA THR A 106 -31.66 -40.44 -2.39
C THR A 106 -31.10 -40.97 -1.07
N PHE A 107 -31.48 -40.43 0.08
CA PHE A 107 -31.02 -40.94 1.38
C PHE A 107 -31.49 -42.37 1.64
N GLU A 108 -32.73 -42.72 1.26
CA GLU A 108 -33.24 -44.11 1.34
C GLU A 108 -32.49 -45.07 0.42
N GLU A 109 -32.14 -44.64 -0.79
CA GLU A 109 -31.38 -45.46 -1.73
C GLU A 109 -29.92 -45.63 -1.27
N VAL A 110 -29.29 -44.57 -0.76
CA VAL A 110 -27.93 -44.60 -0.22
C VAL A 110 -27.85 -45.53 0.99
N ASP A 111 -28.79 -45.45 1.94
CA ASP A 111 -28.80 -46.29 3.16
C ASP A 111 -28.83 -47.80 2.85
N ARG A 112 -29.45 -48.21 1.74
CA ARG A 112 -29.49 -49.61 1.30
C ARG A 112 -28.13 -50.15 0.83
N TYR A 113 -27.24 -49.26 0.39
CA TYR A 113 -25.97 -49.64 -0.23
C TYR A 113 -24.76 -49.35 0.65
N VAL A 114 -24.82 -48.30 1.48
CA VAL A 114 -23.69 -47.94 2.33
C VAL A 114 -23.49 -48.93 3.49
N PRO A 115 -22.25 -49.11 3.96
CA PRO A 115 -21.99 -49.86 5.19
C PRO A 115 -22.73 -49.27 6.41
N VAL A 116 -22.98 -50.12 7.40
CA VAL A 116 -23.74 -49.75 8.62
C VAL A 116 -23.09 -48.62 9.42
N ASP A 117 -21.77 -48.47 9.33
CA ASP A 117 -20.99 -47.46 10.02
C ASP A 117 -20.86 -46.13 9.26
N CYS A 118 -21.30 -46.09 7.99
CA CYS A 118 -21.21 -44.91 7.12
C CYS A 118 -21.98 -43.70 7.68
N ILE A 119 -21.37 -42.52 7.57
CA ILE A 119 -21.95 -41.23 7.94
C ILE A 119 -22.63 -40.61 6.72
N LEU A 120 -23.86 -40.12 6.90
CA LEU A 120 -24.60 -39.44 5.84
C LEU A 120 -24.75 -37.96 6.17
N ALA A 121 -24.15 -37.10 5.35
CA ALA A 121 -24.20 -35.66 5.49
C ALA A 121 -24.96 -35.01 4.32
N SER A 122 -25.66 -33.90 4.56
CA SER A 122 -26.25 -33.06 3.49
C SER A 122 -25.69 -31.65 3.54
N ASN A 123 -25.33 -31.12 2.36
CA ASN A 123 -24.95 -29.74 2.13
C ASN A 123 -26.16 -28.79 1.90
N SER A 124 -27.39 -29.27 2.13
CA SER A 124 -28.59 -28.44 1.97
C SER A 124 -28.53 -27.19 2.86
N SER A 125 -28.79 -26.04 2.24
CA SER A 125 -28.88 -24.76 2.93
C SER A 125 -30.29 -24.49 3.48
N SER A 126 -31.29 -25.16 2.92
CA SER A 126 -32.71 -24.89 3.18
C SER A 126 -33.40 -25.95 4.04
N PHE A 127 -32.96 -27.21 3.98
CA PHE A 127 -33.63 -28.32 4.66
C PHE A 127 -32.75 -28.92 5.78
N LYS A 128 -33.36 -29.05 6.96
CA LYS A 128 -32.80 -29.81 8.08
C LYS A 128 -32.71 -31.29 7.71
N SER A 129 -31.58 -31.94 7.99
CA SER A 129 -31.35 -33.34 7.59
C SER A 129 -32.42 -34.30 8.13
N ARG A 130 -33.08 -34.01 9.27
CA ARG A 130 -34.21 -34.82 9.77
C ARG A 130 -35.35 -34.99 8.76
N LEU A 131 -35.56 -33.99 7.90
CA LEU A 131 -36.61 -34.00 6.90
C LEU A 131 -36.28 -34.93 5.73
N MET A 132 -34.99 -35.24 5.53
CA MET A 132 -34.50 -36.10 4.46
C MET A 132 -34.44 -37.58 4.85
N VAL A 133 -34.55 -37.89 6.15
CA VAL A 133 -34.35 -39.25 6.68
C VAL A 133 -35.56 -39.89 7.39
N PRO A 134 -36.83 -39.57 7.05
CA PRO A 134 -37.97 -40.19 7.73
C PRO A 134 -38.02 -41.72 7.54
N GLY A 135 -37.52 -42.23 6.42
CA GLY A 135 -37.49 -43.66 6.10
C GLY A 135 -36.30 -44.45 6.66
N LEU A 136 -35.35 -43.80 7.35
CA LEU A 136 -34.15 -44.46 7.88
C LEU A 136 -34.38 -45.03 9.28
N SER A 137 -33.63 -46.08 9.63
CA SER A 137 -33.65 -46.67 10.98
C SER A 137 -33.11 -45.70 12.04
N ASP A 138 -33.52 -45.87 13.29
CA ASP A 138 -33.07 -44.99 14.38
C ASP A 138 -31.56 -45.08 14.65
N GLU A 139 -30.94 -46.26 14.43
CA GLU A 139 -29.48 -46.39 14.48
C GLU A 139 -28.79 -45.65 13.33
N ARG A 140 -29.39 -45.64 12.12
CA ARG A 140 -28.84 -44.84 11.01
C ARG A 140 -28.99 -43.35 11.26
N LYS A 141 -30.11 -42.88 11.82
CA LYS A 141 -30.33 -41.46 12.12
C LYS A 141 -29.25 -40.88 13.05
N LYS A 142 -28.70 -41.69 13.96
CA LYS A 142 -27.54 -41.30 14.79
C LYS A 142 -26.27 -40.99 13.99
N ARG A 143 -26.20 -41.42 12.73
CA ARG A 143 -25.10 -41.20 11.78
C ARG A 143 -25.42 -40.18 10.68
N VAL A 144 -26.47 -39.38 10.86
CA VAL A 144 -26.89 -38.35 9.90
C VAL A 144 -26.52 -36.96 10.43
N THR A 145 -26.04 -36.07 9.57
CA THR A 145 -25.73 -34.67 9.94
C THR A 145 -25.99 -33.71 8.77
N ASN A 146 -26.08 -32.41 9.02
CA ASN A 146 -25.91 -31.39 7.98
C ASN A 146 -24.43 -30.96 7.98
N MET A 147 -23.86 -30.74 6.80
CA MET A 147 -22.48 -30.28 6.61
C MET A 147 -22.49 -29.20 5.52
N HIS A 148 -22.65 -27.95 5.93
CA HIS A 148 -22.96 -26.83 5.04
C HIS A 148 -21.71 -26.02 4.66
N PHE A 149 -21.30 -26.16 3.40
CA PHE A 149 -20.26 -25.40 2.71
C PHE A 149 -20.89 -24.23 1.95
N THR A 150 -20.26 -23.04 2.01
CA THR A 150 -20.78 -21.79 1.43
C THR A 150 -19.83 -21.19 0.41
N MET A 151 -20.32 -20.75 -0.76
CA MET A 151 -19.53 -20.06 -1.80
C MET A 151 -19.20 -18.60 -1.42
N PRO A 152 -18.08 -18.02 -1.92
CA PRO A 152 -17.11 -18.59 -2.88
C PRO A 152 -16.08 -19.54 -2.23
N PRO A 153 -15.22 -20.23 -3.01
CA PRO A 153 -14.33 -21.30 -2.52
C PRO A 153 -13.34 -20.90 -1.42
N GLU A 154 -13.01 -19.62 -1.32
CA GLU A 154 -12.07 -19.05 -0.34
C GLU A 154 -12.66 -19.03 1.07
N ILE A 155 -13.99 -19.17 1.22
CA ILE A 155 -14.64 -19.28 2.52
C ILE A 155 -14.32 -20.66 3.11
N ARG A 156 -13.56 -20.68 4.20
CA ARG A 156 -13.18 -21.92 4.89
C ARG A 156 -14.20 -22.39 5.94
N ILE A 157 -15.22 -21.58 6.23
CA ILE A 157 -16.24 -21.93 7.23
C ILE A 157 -17.13 -23.06 6.71
N VAL A 158 -17.35 -24.07 7.56
CA VAL A 158 -18.28 -25.18 7.31
C VAL A 158 -19.17 -25.34 8.54
N GLU A 159 -20.49 -25.23 8.39
CA GLU A 159 -21.42 -25.40 9.52
C GLU A 159 -21.87 -26.85 9.62
N VAL A 160 -21.51 -27.55 10.71
CA VAL A 160 -21.90 -28.94 10.97
C VAL A 160 -23.02 -28.95 12.00
N MET A 161 -24.21 -29.41 11.61
CA MET A 161 -25.41 -29.33 12.44
C MET A 161 -26.04 -30.70 12.68
N THR A 162 -26.34 -30.99 13.94
CA THR A 162 -27.06 -32.19 14.34
C THR A 162 -28.47 -32.26 13.74
N CYS A 163 -28.98 -33.46 13.47
CA CYS A 163 -30.38 -33.71 13.14
C CYS A 163 -31.21 -34.11 14.38
N ASP A 164 -30.80 -33.66 15.56
CA ASP A 164 -31.28 -34.02 16.92
C ASP A 164 -31.01 -35.48 17.35
N TRP A 165 -30.86 -36.43 16.43
CA TRP A 165 -30.45 -37.81 16.75
C TRP A 165 -28.94 -38.07 16.61
N THR A 166 -28.20 -37.17 15.96
CA THR A 166 -26.77 -37.34 15.64
C THR A 166 -25.95 -37.62 16.91
N GLY A 167 -25.15 -38.69 16.89
CA GLY A 167 -24.28 -39.04 18.02
C GLY A 167 -23.20 -37.98 18.27
N GLU A 168 -22.89 -37.71 19.54
CA GLU A 168 -21.91 -36.67 19.90
C GLU A 168 -20.49 -37.00 19.40
N ASP A 169 -20.07 -38.26 19.52
CA ASP A 169 -18.76 -38.73 19.04
C ASP A 169 -18.58 -38.53 17.52
N LEU A 170 -19.68 -38.61 16.76
CA LEU A 170 -19.65 -38.35 15.31
C LEU A 170 -19.38 -36.88 15.03
N MET A 171 -20.04 -35.98 15.77
CA MET A 171 -19.86 -34.54 15.59
C MET A 171 -18.41 -34.15 15.83
N ASP A 172 -17.81 -34.62 16.92
CA ASP A 172 -16.42 -34.29 17.25
C ASP A 172 -15.46 -34.84 16.19
N GLY A 173 -15.66 -36.07 15.72
CA GLY A 173 -14.87 -36.64 14.62
C GLY A 173 -15.00 -35.87 13.30
N MET A 174 -16.19 -35.34 12.96
CA MET A 174 -16.36 -34.54 11.73
C MET A 174 -15.70 -33.17 11.82
N MET A 175 -15.64 -32.57 13.01
CA MET A 175 -14.91 -31.32 13.22
C MET A 175 -13.42 -31.55 12.98
N GLU A 176 -12.84 -32.61 13.55
CA GLU A 176 -11.43 -32.97 13.36
C GLU A 176 -11.10 -33.22 11.87
N VAL A 177 -11.91 -34.02 11.17
CA VAL A 177 -11.71 -34.29 9.74
C VAL A 177 -11.71 -33.01 8.89
N LEU A 178 -12.63 -32.08 9.16
CA LEU A 178 -12.72 -30.84 8.39
C LEU A 178 -11.55 -29.91 8.69
N GLU A 179 -11.05 -29.87 9.93
CA GLU A 179 -9.83 -29.15 10.30
C GLU A 179 -8.59 -29.71 9.57
N GLU A 180 -8.47 -31.03 9.45
CA GLU A 180 -7.42 -31.69 8.66
C GLU A 180 -7.48 -31.30 7.16
N CYS A 181 -8.68 -31.15 6.62
CA CYS A 181 -8.90 -30.67 5.24
C CYS A 181 -8.68 -29.16 5.07
N GLY A 182 -8.16 -28.46 6.09
CA GLY A 182 -7.88 -27.02 6.05
C GLY A 182 -9.12 -26.13 6.19
N MET A 183 -10.27 -26.71 6.56
CA MET A 183 -11.51 -25.97 6.82
C MET A 183 -11.57 -25.48 8.27
N CYS A 184 -12.50 -24.55 8.53
CA CYS A 184 -12.78 -23.99 9.85
C CYS A 184 -14.22 -24.38 10.24
N PRO A 185 -14.45 -25.62 10.71
CA PRO A 185 -15.79 -26.10 10.98
C PRO A 185 -16.40 -25.43 12.23
N ILE A 186 -17.72 -25.25 12.23
CA ILE A 186 -18.50 -24.68 13.33
C ILE A 186 -19.59 -25.67 13.72
N ARG A 187 -19.59 -26.09 15.00
CA ARG A 187 -20.60 -27.01 15.55
C ARG A 187 -21.89 -26.27 15.87
N VAL A 188 -22.94 -26.57 15.12
CA VAL A 188 -24.32 -26.10 15.37
C VAL A 188 -25.02 -27.13 16.26
N ARG A 189 -25.16 -26.77 17.53
CA ARG A 189 -25.53 -27.71 18.61
C ARG A 189 -26.96 -28.21 18.59
N ARG A 190 -27.84 -27.54 17.85
CA ARG A 190 -29.27 -27.86 17.68
C ARG A 190 -29.69 -27.53 16.27
N GLU A 191 -30.75 -28.14 15.80
CA GLU A 191 -31.32 -27.77 14.51
C GLU A 191 -31.70 -26.28 14.47
N SER A 192 -31.26 -25.59 13.41
CA SER A 192 -31.48 -24.16 13.20
C SER A 192 -31.67 -23.91 11.71
N THR A 193 -32.77 -23.28 11.33
CA THR A 193 -32.99 -22.87 9.94
C THR A 193 -32.08 -21.70 9.59
N GLY A 194 -31.27 -21.87 8.55
CA GLY A 194 -30.17 -20.97 8.22
C GLY A 194 -28.98 -21.08 9.17
N PHE A 195 -28.84 -22.18 9.92
CA PHE A 195 -27.68 -22.49 10.75
C PHE A 195 -27.38 -21.37 11.78
N VAL A 196 -26.11 -20.99 11.96
CA VAL A 196 -25.68 -19.88 12.82
C VAL A 196 -25.53 -18.62 11.97
N LEU A 197 -24.75 -18.69 10.90
CA LEU A 197 -24.42 -17.53 10.08
C LEU A 197 -25.63 -16.98 9.33
N GLY A 198 -26.38 -17.85 8.64
CA GLY A 198 -27.59 -17.45 7.93
C GLY A 198 -28.65 -16.87 8.85
N ARG A 199 -28.77 -17.38 10.09
CA ARG A 199 -29.67 -16.85 11.11
C ARG A 199 -29.25 -15.48 11.63
N ALA A 200 -27.95 -15.26 11.87
CA ALA A 200 -27.42 -13.96 12.27
C ALA A 200 -27.59 -12.93 11.14
N TRP A 201 -27.28 -13.34 9.90
CA TRP A 201 -27.48 -12.51 8.71
C TRP A 201 -28.94 -12.13 8.53
N ALA A 202 -29.89 -13.06 8.69
CA ALA A 202 -31.31 -12.76 8.60
C ALA A 202 -31.77 -11.71 9.62
N ALA A 203 -31.17 -11.68 10.83
CA ALA A 203 -31.49 -10.65 11.82
C ALA A 203 -30.94 -9.27 11.42
N ILE A 204 -29.66 -9.22 11.02
CA ILE A 204 -28.98 -7.99 10.57
C ILE A 204 -29.72 -7.40 9.36
N LYS A 205 -29.97 -8.24 8.35
CA LYS A 205 -30.63 -7.86 7.11
C LYS A 205 -32.05 -7.35 7.36
N ARG A 206 -32.85 -8.04 8.18
CA ARG A 206 -34.20 -7.60 8.53
C ARG A 206 -34.19 -6.22 9.19
N GLU A 207 -33.26 -5.98 10.11
CA GLU A 207 -33.17 -4.69 10.80
C GLU A 207 -32.73 -3.56 9.86
N ILE A 208 -31.78 -3.84 8.97
CA ILE A 208 -31.38 -2.87 7.94
C ILE A 208 -32.57 -2.53 7.03
N LEU A 209 -33.35 -3.52 6.61
CA LEU A 209 -34.56 -3.26 5.82
C LEU A 209 -35.61 -2.45 6.60
N ASN A 210 -35.74 -2.63 7.93
CA ASN A 210 -36.60 -1.78 8.76
C ASN A 210 -36.09 -0.34 8.83
N ILE A 211 -34.79 -0.13 9.10
CA ILE A 211 -34.14 1.19 9.13
C ILE A 211 -34.39 1.93 7.80
N LEU A 212 -34.22 1.23 6.68
CA LEU A 212 -34.47 1.77 5.34
C LEU A 212 -35.96 2.08 5.11
N ALA A 213 -36.86 1.17 5.50
CA ALA A 213 -38.30 1.35 5.33
C ALA A 213 -38.87 2.49 6.20
N GLU A 214 -38.28 2.73 7.37
CA GLU A 214 -38.62 3.82 8.28
C GLU A 214 -37.98 5.16 7.87
N GLY A 215 -37.08 5.14 6.89
CA GLY A 215 -36.37 6.32 6.41
C GLY A 215 -35.35 6.88 7.41
N VAL A 216 -34.85 6.04 8.31
CA VAL A 216 -33.89 6.43 9.37
C VAL A 216 -32.50 6.73 8.78
N SER A 217 -32.10 6.03 7.72
CA SER A 217 -30.83 6.25 7.02
C SER A 217 -30.88 5.70 5.59
N THR A 218 -29.83 5.95 4.80
CA THR A 218 -29.69 5.49 3.40
C THR A 218 -28.75 4.28 3.27
N PRO A 219 -28.82 3.50 2.16
CA PRO A 219 -27.90 2.38 1.94
C PRO A 219 -26.41 2.76 2.04
N ASP A 220 -26.02 3.90 1.44
CA ASP A 220 -24.65 4.41 1.47
C ASP A 220 -24.14 4.70 2.89
N GLU A 221 -24.96 5.34 3.73
CA GLU A 221 -24.61 5.69 5.10
C GLU A 221 -24.52 4.45 6.01
N ILE A 222 -25.44 3.49 5.82
CA ILE A 222 -25.43 2.22 6.57
C ILE A 222 -24.17 1.43 6.24
N ASP A 223 -23.82 1.31 4.96
CA ASP A 223 -22.63 0.58 4.53
C ASP A 223 -21.33 1.31 4.91
N PHE A 224 -21.32 2.65 4.89
CA PHE A 224 -20.22 3.46 5.43
C PHE A 224 -20.04 3.24 6.92
N LEU A 225 -21.11 3.35 7.71
CA LEU A 225 -21.08 3.11 9.16
C LEU A 225 -20.61 1.69 9.46
N TRP A 226 -21.09 0.69 8.70
CA TRP A 226 -20.66 -0.69 8.84
C TRP A 226 -19.16 -0.85 8.58
N LYS A 227 -18.66 -0.22 7.53
CA LYS A 227 -17.23 -0.25 7.17
C LYS A 227 -16.36 0.38 8.26
N GLU A 228 -16.72 1.56 8.74
CA GLU A 228 -15.92 2.30 9.74
C GLU A 228 -15.94 1.61 11.11
N MET A 229 -17.06 1.01 11.50
CA MET A 229 -17.20 0.36 12.81
C MET A 229 -16.58 -1.03 12.88
N PHE A 230 -16.63 -1.82 11.80
CA PHE A 230 -16.23 -3.24 11.83
C PHE A 230 -14.89 -3.55 11.15
N GLN A 231 -14.23 -2.57 10.51
CA GLN A 231 -12.83 -2.55 10.01
C GLN A 231 -12.23 -3.89 9.52
N ARG A 232 -12.95 -4.62 8.65
CA ARG A 232 -12.38 -5.80 7.98
C ARG A 232 -12.25 -5.56 6.47
N PRO A 233 -11.04 -5.71 5.88
CA PRO A 233 -10.78 -5.40 4.47
C PRO A 233 -11.60 -6.19 3.44
N THR A 234 -12.30 -7.25 3.86
CA THR A 234 -12.90 -8.27 2.99
C THR A 234 -14.35 -8.61 3.33
N SER A 235 -14.98 -7.96 4.31
CA SER A 235 -16.40 -8.21 4.59
C SER A 235 -17.28 -7.37 3.65
N ASP A 236 -18.17 -8.03 2.92
CA ASP A 236 -19.19 -7.36 2.12
C ASP A 236 -20.06 -6.47 3.00
N GLN A 237 -20.23 -5.21 2.58
CA GLN A 237 -21.13 -4.28 3.24
C GLN A 237 -22.59 -4.74 3.03
N PRO A 238 -23.45 -4.60 4.05
CA PRO A 238 -24.72 -5.33 4.09
C PRO A 238 -25.71 -4.90 2.99
N CYS A 239 -25.78 -3.62 2.61
CA CYS A 239 -26.67 -3.18 1.53
C CYS A 239 -26.14 -3.63 0.17
N GLN A 240 -24.83 -3.49 -0.08
CA GLN A 240 -24.19 -3.99 -1.30
C GLN A 240 -24.32 -5.52 -1.44
N LEU A 241 -24.24 -6.25 -0.32
CA LEU A 241 -24.46 -7.69 -0.30
C LEU A 241 -25.89 -8.06 -0.72
N MET A 242 -26.90 -7.30 -0.28
CA MET A 242 -28.28 -7.51 -0.70
C MET A 242 -28.47 -7.27 -2.20
N ASP A 243 -27.86 -6.22 -2.78
CA ASP A 243 -27.90 -5.96 -4.22
C ASP A 243 -27.22 -7.07 -5.02
N ARG A 244 -26.10 -7.59 -4.53
CA ARG A 244 -25.38 -8.71 -5.18
C ARG A 244 -26.17 -10.02 -5.13
N ILE A 245 -26.81 -10.32 -4.01
CA ILE A 245 -27.70 -11.49 -3.85
C ILE A 245 -28.95 -11.35 -4.75
N GLY A 246 -29.37 -10.12 -4.98
CA GLY A 246 -30.59 -9.76 -5.68
C GLY A 246 -31.75 -9.57 -4.71
N LEU A 247 -32.42 -8.43 -4.83
CA LEU A 247 -33.48 -8.01 -3.88
C LEU A 247 -34.71 -8.92 -3.95
N ASP A 248 -34.95 -9.54 -5.11
CA ASP A 248 -35.95 -10.59 -5.32
C ASP A 248 -35.67 -11.84 -4.46
N THR A 249 -34.43 -12.32 -4.46
CA THR A 249 -33.98 -13.44 -3.62
C THR A 249 -34.09 -13.06 -2.15
N VAL A 250 -33.66 -11.84 -1.80
CA VAL A 250 -33.72 -11.33 -0.42
C VAL A 250 -35.15 -11.35 0.11
N ALA A 251 -36.13 -10.88 -0.68
CA ALA A 251 -37.54 -10.89 -0.30
C ALA A 251 -38.08 -12.31 -0.13
N ALA A 252 -37.76 -13.23 -1.04
CA ALA A 252 -38.20 -14.63 -0.94
C ALA A 252 -37.65 -15.34 0.31
N ILE A 253 -36.40 -15.05 0.68
CA ILE A 253 -35.79 -15.59 1.92
C ILE A 253 -36.52 -15.05 3.16
N GLU A 254 -36.85 -13.76 3.19
CA GLU A 254 -37.58 -13.19 4.33
C GLU A 254 -39.01 -13.71 4.45
N ASP A 255 -39.73 -13.92 3.33
CA ASP A 255 -41.06 -14.54 3.36
C ASP A 255 -41.03 -15.92 4.03
N ASN A 256 -40.02 -16.73 3.71
CA ASN A 256 -39.85 -18.04 4.31
C ASN A 256 -39.60 -17.93 5.82
N TYR A 257 -38.75 -17.00 6.26
CA TYR A 257 -38.52 -16.77 7.70
C TYR A 257 -39.76 -16.25 8.43
N ILE A 258 -40.54 -15.38 7.81
CA ILE A 258 -41.81 -14.86 8.38
C ILE A 258 -42.79 -16.02 8.59
N GLN A 259 -42.97 -16.87 7.57
CA GLN A 259 -43.86 -18.02 7.63
C GLN A 259 -43.39 -19.04 8.67
N GLU A 260 -42.10 -19.39 8.68
CA GLU A 260 -41.56 -20.40 9.59
C GLU A 260 -41.63 -19.94 11.07
N ARG A 261 -41.45 -18.64 11.32
CA ARG A 261 -41.40 -18.08 12.69
C ARG A 261 -42.75 -17.55 13.18
N GLY A 262 -43.79 -17.56 12.34
CA GLY A 262 -45.10 -17.01 12.68
C GLY A 262 -45.05 -15.51 13.00
N MET A 263 -44.26 -14.74 12.25
CA MET A 263 -44.13 -13.30 12.45
C MET A 263 -45.28 -12.56 11.73
N ASP A 264 -45.88 -11.57 12.40
CA ASP A 264 -47.06 -10.86 11.86
C ASP A 264 -46.71 -9.76 10.82
N GLU A 265 -45.47 -9.27 10.77
CA GLU A 265 -45.11 -8.08 10.00
C GLU A 265 -44.30 -8.36 8.73
N ASN A 266 -44.82 -7.90 7.58
CA ASN A 266 -44.16 -7.90 6.27
C ASN A 266 -43.82 -6.46 5.82
N LYS A 267 -43.81 -5.45 6.73
CA LYS A 267 -43.72 -4.03 6.34
C LYS A 267 -42.44 -3.70 5.57
N ALA A 268 -41.27 -4.12 6.06
CA ALA A 268 -40.00 -3.83 5.42
C ALA A 268 -39.80 -4.60 4.09
N VAL A 269 -40.30 -5.83 3.99
CA VAL A 269 -40.21 -6.61 2.75
C VAL A 269 -41.24 -6.13 1.72
N ASN A 270 -42.44 -5.71 2.14
CA ASN A 270 -43.39 -5.00 1.28
C ASN A 270 -42.82 -3.67 0.78
N TRP A 271 -42.18 -2.90 1.67
CA TRP A 271 -41.47 -1.69 1.27
C TRP A 271 -40.39 -1.99 0.23
N LEU A 272 -39.60 -3.04 0.41
CA LEU A 272 -38.57 -3.47 -0.56
C LEU A 272 -39.21 -3.82 -1.92
N ARG A 273 -40.36 -4.52 -1.90
CA ARG A 273 -41.11 -4.83 -3.11
C ARG A 273 -41.62 -3.58 -3.82
N GLU A 274 -42.31 -2.71 -3.10
CA GLU A 274 -42.94 -1.51 -3.63
C GLU A 274 -41.92 -0.49 -4.16
N ASN A 275 -40.79 -0.34 -3.46
CA ASN A 275 -39.82 0.70 -3.78
C ASN A 275 -38.76 0.28 -4.78
N TYR A 276 -38.48 -1.02 -4.91
CA TYR A 276 -37.40 -1.55 -5.76
C TYR A 276 -37.88 -2.67 -6.69
N ILE A 277 -38.32 -3.81 -6.15
CA ILE A 277 -38.56 -5.03 -6.95
C ILE A 277 -39.65 -4.83 -8.00
N ASN A 278 -40.79 -4.23 -7.63
CA ASN A 278 -41.92 -3.97 -8.54
C ASN A 278 -41.57 -2.91 -9.60
N LYS A 279 -40.48 -2.16 -9.42
CA LYS A 279 -39.94 -1.20 -10.38
C LYS A 279 -38.81 -1.79 -11.23
N GLY A 280 -38.58 -3.10 -11.15
CA GLY A 280 -37.52 -3.80 -11.87
C GLY A 280 -36.12 -3.56 -11.32
N ARG A 281 -35.98 -2.92 -10.15
CA ARG A 281 -34.68 -2.69 -9.48
C ARG A 281 -34.41 -3.86 -8.54
N ILE A 282 -33.73 -4.88 -9.05
CA ILE A 282 -33.47 -6.13 -8.30
C ILE A 282 -32.01 -6.32 -7.91
N GLY A 283 -31.20 -5.25 -7.93
CA GLY A 283 -29.78 -5.30 -7.60
C GLY A 283 -28.90 -5.56 -8.82
N ASP A 284 -27.73 -6.16 -8.60
CA ASP A 284 -26.68 -6.40 -9.62
C ASP A 284 -27.14 -7.33 -10.76
N LYS A 285 -28.28 -8.00 -10.58
CA LYS A 285 -28.91 -8.84 -11.61
C LYS A 285 -29.55 -8.03 -12.75
N CYS A 286 -29.63 -6.71 -12.64
CA CYS A 286 -30.28 -5.86 -13.64
C CYS A 286 -29.57 -4.51 -13.83
N ASP A 287 -29.76 -3.92 -15.02
CA ASP A 287 -29.16 -2.64 -15.38
C ASP A 287 -29.82 -1.43 -14.70
N LEU A 288 -30.87 -1.62 -13.89
CA LEU A 288 -31.54 -0.57 -13.12
C LEU A 288 -31.01 -0.46 -11.67
N GLY A 289 -30.10 -1.34 -11.28
CA GLY A 289 -29.55 -1.43 -9.92
C GLY A 289 -30.55 -1.96 -8.88
N GLY A 290 -30.25 -1.77 -7.60
CA GLY A 290 -31.09 -2.18 -6.48
C GLY A 290 -31.22 -1.06 -5.46
N LEU A 291 -30.81 -1.30 -4.22
CA LEU A 291 -30.67 -0.27 -3.19
C LEU A 291 -29.75 0.86 -3.68
N TYR A 292 -28.70 0.52 -4.43
CA TYR A 292 -27.85 1.47 -5.13
C TYR A 292 -28.38 1.78 -6.54
N PRO A 293 -28.17 3.01 -7.05
CA PRO A 293 -28.46 3.32 -8.44
C PRO A 293 -27.59 2.48 -9.38
N ALA A 294 -28.11 2.19 -10.58
CA ALA A 294 -27.29 1.65 -11.66
C ALA A 294 -26.06 2.53 -11.88
N GLU A 295 -24.88 1.92 -12.11
CA GLU A 295 -23.68 2.69 -12.45
C GLU A 295 -23.97 3.57 -13.67
N GLN A 296 -23.92 4.89 -13.51
CA GLN A 296 -23.98 5.81 -14.64
C GLN A 296 -22.70 5.63 -15.47
N GLU A 297 -22.80 4.93 -16.61
CA GLU A 297 -21.70 4.58 -17.53
C GLU A 297 -20.92 5.79 -18.11
N GLY A 298 -21.30 7.03 -17.77
CA GLY A 298 -20.69 8.28 -18.28
C GLY A 298 -19.66 8.95 -17.37
N MET A 299 -19.51 8.55 -16.10
CA MET A 299 -18.60 9.22 -15.14
C MET A 299 -17.57 8.30 -14.46
N SER A 300 -17.60 7.00 -14.76
CA SER A 300 -16.61 6.04 -14.25
C SER A 300 -15.38 5.98 -15.17
N GLU A 301 -14.19 5.92 -14.58
CA GLU A 301 -12.94 5.59 -15.27
C GLU A 301 -13.10 4.31 -16.11
N LYS A 302 -12.67 4.35 -17.38
CA LYS A 302 -12.70 3.21 -18.31
C LYS A 302 -11.28 2.96 -18.82
N LEU A 303 -10.84 1.72 -18.80
CA LEU A 303 -9.59 1.27 -19.42
C LEU A 303 -9.93 0.64 -20.77
N TYR A 304 -9.14 0.96 -21.80
CA TYR A 304 -9.20 0.28 -23.09
C TYR A 304 -8.02 -0.69 -23.15
N VAL A 305 -8.31 -1.98 -23.25
CA VAL A 305 -7.33 -3.07 -23.18
C VAL A 305 -7.41 -3.91 -24.44
N LEU A 306 -6.26 -4.36 -24.93
CA LEU A 306 -6.20 -5.30 -26.05
C LEU A 306 -6.12 -6.74 -25.54
N ASP A 307 -6.97 -7.60 -26.10
CA ASP A 307 -6.80 -9.04 -26.05
C ASP A 307 -6.17 -9.48 -27.37
N VAL A 308 -5.00 -10.10 -27.28
CA VAL A 308 -4.21 -10.57 -28.43
C VAL A 308 -4.91 -11.71 -29.19
N GLY A 309 -5.96 -12.30 -28.61
CA GLY A 309 -6.75 -13.40 -29.18
C GLY A 309 -6.56 -14.73 -28.45
N ILE A 310 -5.87 -14.70 -27.31
CA ILE A 310 -5.57 -15.86 -26.44
C ILE A 310 -6.26 -15.78 -25.07
N GLY A 311 -6.97 -14.67 -24.77
CA GLY A 311 -7.62 -14.46 -23.47
C GLY A 311 -8.91 -15.25 -23.25
N GLU A 312 -9.56 -15.72 -24.32
CA GLU A 312 -10.66 -16.69 -24.26
C GLU A 312 -10.15 -18.10 -24.54
N ASN A 313 -10.87 -19.13 -24.07
CA ASN A 313 -10.63 -20.55 -24.42
C ASN A 313 -10.97 -20.85 -25.89
N ASN A 314 -10.54 -19.98 -26.81
CA ASN A 314 -10.65 -20.14 -28.24
C ASN A 314 -9.70 -21.25 -28.70
N ALA A 315 -10.02 -21.87 -29.83
CA ALA A 315 -9.11 -22.81 -30.45
C ALA A 315 -7.80 -22.09 -30.77
N VAL A 316 -6.65 -22.72 -30.48
CA VAL A 316 -5.33 -22.15 -30.76
C VAL A 316 -5.15 -21.77 -32.24
N SER A 317 -5.89 -22.44 -33.14
CA SER A 317 -5.95 -22.10 -34.57
C SER A 317 -6.44 -20.68 -34.85
N ASP A 318 -7.24 -20.11 -33.97
CA ASP A 318 -7.96 -18.86 -34.18
C ASP A 318 -7.25 -17.67 -33.50
N ALA A 319 -6.18 -17.93 -32.75
CA ALA A 319 -5.43 -16.90 -32.01
C ALA A 319 -4.97 -15.74 -32.90
N ALA A 320 -4.65 -16.01 -34.17
CA ALA A 320 -4.22 -15.01 -35.15
C ALA A 320 -5.34 -14.10 -35.68
N THR A 321 -6.60 -14.37 -35.34
CA THR A 321 -7.77 -13.65 -35.87
C THR A 321 -8.80 -13.29 -34.80
N SER A 322 -8.65 -13.78 -33.57
CA SER A 322 -9.61 -13.61 -32.48
C SER A 322 -9.29 -12.44 -31.56
N GLY A 323 -8.37 -11.55 -31.94
CA GLY A 323 -8.00 -10.39 -31.13
C GLY A 323 -9.15 -9.39 -30.96
N ARG A 324 -9.12 -8.62 -29.87
CA ARG A 324 -10.22 -7.72 -29.49
C ARG A 324 -9.72 -6.43 -28.83
N VAL A 325 -10.51 -5.37 -28.94
CA VAL A 325 -10.47 -4.22 -28.03
C VAL A 325 -11.57 -4.39 -26.98
N LEU A 326 -11.19 -4.26 -25.71
CA LEU A 326 -12.09 -4.37 -24.57
C LEU A 326 -12.16 -3.03 -23.81
N ALA A 327 -13.34 -2.63 -23.39
CA ALA A 327 -13.53 -1.63 -22.35
C ALA A 327 -13.67 -2.33 -20.99
N VAL A 328 -12.86 -1.91 -20.02
CA VAL A 328 -12.84 -2.47 -18.66
C VAL A 328 -13.15 -1.37 -17.65
N SER A 329 -14.13 -1.61 -16.77
CA SER A 329 -14.36 -0.77 -15.60
C SER A 329 -13.46 -1.22 -14.44
N PRO A 330 -12.51 -0.40 -13.95
CA PRO A 330 -11.67 -0.79 -12.81
C PRO A 330 -12.47 -1.05 -11.53
N LYS A 331 -13.63 -0.39 -11.38
CA LYS A 331 -14.47 -0.48 -10.19
C LYS A 331 -15.33 -1.74 -10.18
N SER A 332 -16.13 -1.96 -11.22
CA SER A 332 -17.04 -3.10 -11.32
C SER A 332 -16.38 -4.34 -11.93
N ARG A 333 -15.16 -4.22 -12.48
CA ARG A 333 -14.44 -5.27 -13.24
C ARG A 333 -15.22 -5.78 -14.46
N LYS A 334 -16.29 -5.08 -14.86
CA LYS A 334 -17.06 -5.38 -16.08
C LYS A 334 -16.15 -5.18 -17.29
N MET A 335 -16.07 -6.19 -18.15
CA MET A 335 -15.35 -6.16 -19.41
C MET A 335 -16.37 -6.20 -20.55
N THR A 336 -16.23 -5.30 -21.53
CA THR A 336 -17.11 -5.21 -22.70
C THR A 336 -16.28 -5.23 -23.96
N THR A 337 -16.54 -6.16 -24.88
CA THR A 337 -15.88 -6.17 -26.19
C THR A 337 -16.42 -5.05 -27.07
N LEU A 338 -15.53 -4.18 -27.55
CA LEU A 338 -15.85 -3.05 -28.44
C LEU A 338 -15.60 -3.41 -29.90
N VAL A 339 -14.47 -4.05 -30.18
CA VAL A 339 -14.07 -4.49 -31.52
C VAL A 339 -13.52 -5.90 -31.40
N SER A 340 -13.87 -6.77 -32.35
CA SER A 340 -13.42 -8.17 -32.38
C SER A 340 -12.90 -8.55 -33.76
N GLY A 341 -12.24 -9.70 -33.87
CA GLY A 341 -11.75 -10.20 -35.15
C GLY A 341 -10.42 -9.58 -35.58
N LEU A 342 -9.61 -9.11 -34.62
CA LEU A 342 -8.36 -8.41 -34.87
C LEU A 342 -7.20 -9.39 -35.07
N SER A 343 -6.31 -9.07 -36.01
CA SER A 343 -5.12 -9.87 -36.31
C SER A 343 -3.96 -9.50 -35.40
N TYR A 344 -3.85 -10.18 -34.27
CA TYR A 344 -2.81 -9.96 -33.25
C TYR A 344 -2.63 -8.47 -32.90
N PRO A 345 -3.64 -7.83 -32.29
CA PRO A 345 -3.50 -6.44 -31.86
C PRO A 345 -2.42 -6.32 -30.77
N ASP A 346 -1.70 -5.19 -30.72
CA ASP A 346 -0.57 -5.01 -29.79
C ASP A 346 -0.59 -3.67 -29.06
N GLY A 347 -0.26 -2.56 -29.72
CA GLY A 347 -0.26 -1.23 -29.11
C GLY A 347 -1.61 -0.54 -29.23
N ILE A 348 -2.09 0.10 -28.15
CA ILE A 348 -3.32 0.92 -28.15
C ILE A 348 -3.10 2.24 -27.41
N ASP A 349 -3.69 3.31 -27.93
CA ASP A 349 -3.80 4.58 -27.21
C ASP A 349 -5.08 5.32 -27.63
N ILE A 350 -5.48 6.32 -26.84
CA ILE A 350 -6.69 7.11 -27.10
C ILE A 350 -6.37 8.59 -27.30
N SER A 351 -7.15 9.22 -28.18
CA SER A 351 -7.19 10.66 -28.34
C SER A 351 -8.47 11.20 -27.73
N HIS A 352 -8.33 12.08 -26.75
CA HIS A 352 -9.47 12.79 -26.18
C HIS A 352 -9.94 13.92 -27.11
N SER A 353 -9.02 14.52 -27.88
CA SER A 353 -9.34 15.64 -28.77
C SER A 353 -10.30 15.25 -29.90
N CYS A 354 -10.18 14.03 -30.43
CA CYS A 354 -11.07 13.53 -31.48
C CYS A 354 -12.02 12.41 -31.02
N GLY A 355 -11.92 11.96 -29.76
CA GLY A 355 -12.81 10.92 -29.22
C GLY A 355 -12.62 9.57 -29.89
N ARG A 356 -11.39 9.20 -30.22
CA ARG A 356 -11.06 7.96 -30.93
C ARG A 356 -9.96 7.18 -30.23
N MET A 357 -10.02 5.86 -30.38
CA MET A 357 -8.92 4.95 -30.07
C MET A 357 -8.13 4.65 -31.35
N PHE A 358 -6.85 4.33 -31.17
CA PHE A 358 -5.93 3.92 -32.22
C PHE A 358 -5.18 2.68 -31.76
N TRP A 359 -5.00 1.71 -32.64
CA TRP A 359 -4.21 0.53 -32.31
C TRP A 359 -3.41 0.00 -33.50
N THR A 360 -2.38 -0.78 -33.18
CA THR A 360 -1.57 -1.52 -34.14
C THR A 360 -1.99 -2.99 -34.18
N SER A 361 -1.88 -3.59 -35.36
CA SER A 361 -2.11 -5.03 -35.58
C SER A 361 -0.88 -5.65 -36.22
N MET A 362 -0.33 -6.69 -35.59
CA MET A 362 0.90 -7.35 -36.02
C MET A 362 0.79 -8.09 -37.35
N GLY A 363 -0.43 -8.37 -37.82
CA GLY A 363 -0.68 -9.17 -39.03
C GLY A 363 -1.00 -10.62 -38.71
N HIS A 364 -0.95 -11.50 -39.71
CA HIS A 364 -1.31 -12.93 -39.54
C HIS A 364 -0.09 -13.82 -39.28
N ALA A 365 1.10 -13.39 -39.70
CA ALA A 365 2.35 -14.08 -39.42
C ALA A 365 3.32 -13.13 -38.71
N LEU A 366 3.90 -13.59 -37.60
CA LEU A 366 4.71 -12.79 -36.66
C LEU A 366 6.00 -12.16 -37.24
N SER A 367 6.26 -12.32 -38.53
CA SER A 367 7.40 -11.75 -39.24
C SER A 367 7.10 -11.36 -40.70
N ALA A 368 5.83 -11.46 -41.12
CA ALA A 368 5.42 -11.06 -42.46
C ALA A 368 5.26 -9.54 -42.54
N CYS A 369 5.38 -9.02 -43.77
CA CYS A 369 5.02 -7.65 -44.06
C CYS A 369 3.52 -7.54 -44.30
N ASP A 370 2.70 -7.72 -43.26
CA ASP A 370 1.25 -7.67 -43.34
C ASP A 370 0.58 -6.92 -42.17
N GLY A 371 1.37 -6.22 -41.34
CA GLY A 371 0.87 -5.38 -40.25
C GLY A 371 0.08 -4.15 -40.72
N SER A 372 -0.74 -3.62 -39.81
CA SER A 372 -1.63 -2.48 -40.07
C SER A 372 -1.83 -1.59 -38.84
N VAL A 373 -2.37 -0.39 -39.07
CA VAL A 373 -2.77 0.57 -38.02
C VAL A 373 -4.22 0.94 -38.24
N GLN A 374 -5.03 0.89 -37.18
CA GLN A 374 -6.46 1.14 -37.24
C GLN A 374 -6.92 2.15 -36.19
N SER A 375 -8.16 2.63 -36.35
CA SER A 375 -8.82 3.54 -35.42
C SER A 375 -10.31 3.24 -35.34
N ALA A 376 -10.93 3.53 -34.19
CA ALA A 376 -12.37 3.49 -33.98
C ALA A 376 -12.80 4.62 -33.04
N ASN A 377 -14.09 4.94 -33.00
CA ASN A 377 -14.64 5.75 -31.92
C ASN A 377 -14.48 5.02 -30.57
N LEU A 378 -14.51 5.74 -29.45
CA LEU A 378 -14.36 5.17 -28.10
C LEU A 378 -15.42 4.11 -27.74
N ASP A 379 -16.55 4.06 -28.44
CA ASP A 379 -17.59 3.03 -28.29
C ASP A 379 -17.38 1.80 -29.20
N GLY A 380 -16.30 1.77 -29.98
CA GLY A 380 -15.98 0.71 -30.95
C GLY A 380 -16.58 0.91 -32.35
N SER A 381 -17.40 1.95 -32.56
CA SER A 381 -17.99 2.24 -33.87
C SER A 381 -17.00 2.89 -34.85
N ASP A 382 -17.35 2.91 -36.14
CA ASP A 382 -16.56 3.58 -37.20
C ASP A 382 -15.09 3.13 -37.26
N VAL A 383 -14.88 1.82 -37.36
CA VAL A 383 -13.54 1.23 -37.53
C VAL A 383 -12.96 1.64 -38.88
N ARG A 384 -11.75 2.20 -38.88
CA ARG A 384 -11.00 2.67 -40.06
C ARG A 384 -9.61 2.08 -40.08
N THR A 385 -9.16 1.67 -41.26
CA THR A 385 -7.77 1.30 -41.51
C THR A 385 -6.99 2.54 -41.95
N LEU A 386 -6.04 2.98 -41.13
CA LEU A 386 -5.19 4.14 -41.41
C LEU A 386 -4.01 3.75 -42.29
N LEU A 387 -3.32 2.67 -41.90
CA LEU A 387 -2.26 2.04 -42.69
C LEU A 387 -2.67 0.62 -43.02
N LYS A 388 -2.79 0.31 -44.31
CA LYS A 388 -3.26 -0.98 -44.80
C LYS A 388 -2.23 -2.10 -44.56
N PRO A 389 -2.68 -3.36 -44.44
CA PRO A 389 -1.79 -4.53 -44.39
C PRO A 389 -0.69 -4.47 -45.44
N GLY A 390 0.55 -4.65 -44.98
CA GLY A 390 1.76 -4.63 -45.80
C GLY A 390 2.36 -3.26 -46.06
N THR A 391 1.85 -2.21 -45.39
CA THR A 391 2.53 -0.91 -45.31
C THR A 391 3.66 -0.95 -44.27
N VAL A 392 3.50 -1.75 -43.21
CA VAL A 392 4.44 -1.96 -42.10
C VAL A 392 4.57 -3.46 -41.84
N HIS A 393 5.66 -3.91 -41.20
CA HIS A 393 5.88 -5.32 -40.91
C HIS A 393 5.08 -5.79 -39.71
N THR A 394 5.58 -5.51 -38.52
CA THR A 394 5.01 -5.99 -37.26
C THR A 394 4.95 -4.80 -36.31
N PRO A 395 3.96 -3.91 -36.50
CA PRO A 395 3.81 -2.72 -35.68
C PRO A 395 3.50 -3.11 -34.23
N LYS A 396 4.11 -2.38 -33.29
CA LYS A 396 4.11 -2.63 -31.85
C LYS A 396 3.48 -1.48 -31.08
N GLN A 397 4.02 -1.08 -29.92
CA GLN A 397 3.46 0.00 -29.12
C GLN A 397 3.23 1.24 -29.98
N LEU A 398 2.11 1.90 -29.72
CA LEU A 398 1.70 3.15 -30.33
C LEU A 398 1.42 4.18 -29.24
N VAL A 399 1.76 5.43 -29.51
CA VAL A 399 1.45 6.58 -28.67
C VAL A 399 0.79 7.68 -29.51
N VAL A 400 -0.24 8.29 -28.93
CA VAL A 400 -0.99 9.39 -29.54
C VAL A 400 -0.38 10.73 -29.14
N ASP A 401 -0.11 11.58 -30.12
CA ASP A 401 0.19 12.99 -29.93
C ASP A 401 -1.05 13.83 -30.26
N ASP A 402 -1.81 14.14 -29.21
CA ASP A 402 -3.08 14.85 -29.33
C ASP A 402 -2.93 16.31 -29.78
N VAL A 403 -1.73 16.90 -29.65
CA VAL A 403 -1.49 18.31 -29.96
C VAL A 403 -1.17 18.50 -31.43
N ASP A 404 -0.28 17.67 -31.99
CA ASP A 404 0.07 17.75 -33.41
C ASP A 404 -0.76 16.78 -34.28
N HIS A 405 -1.71 16.06 -33.67
CA HIS A 405 -2.59 15.07 -34.32
C HIS A 405 -1.83 13.97 -35.07
N ASN A 406 -0.77 13.47 -34.43
CA ASN A 406 0.11 12.42 -34.96
C ASN A 406 0.06 11.14 -34.13
N LEU A 407 0.29 10.02 -34.79
CA LEU A 407 0.51 8.71 -34.19
C LEU A 407 1.99 8.35 -34.36
N TYR A 408 2.60 7.86 -33.29
CA TYR A 408 3.96 7.33 -33.31
C TYR A 408 3.92 5.86 -32.90
N PHE A 409 4.59 4.99 -33.64
CA PHE A 409 4.62 3.57 -33.32
C PHE A 409 5.90 2.90 -33.82
N CYS A 410 6.32 1.85 -33.13
CA CYS A 410 7.46 1.04 -33.55
C CYS A 410 7.04 -0.08 -34.51
N ASP A 411 7.95 -0.48 -35.39
CA ASP A 411 7.83 -1.66 -36.24
C ASP A 411 9.01 -2.61 -35.96
N ARG A 412 8.69 -3.77 -35.38
CA ARG A 412 9.69 -4.68 -34.80
C ARG A 412 10.59 -5.28 -35.87
N GLU A 413 10.01 -6.03 -36.80
CA GLU A 413 10.73 -6.63 -37.92
C GLU A 413 11.09 -5.61 -39.00
N GLY A 414 10.36 -4.50 -39.09
CA GLY A 414 10.73 -3.35 -39.94
C GLY A 414 11.98 -2.62 -39.47
N MET A 415 12.39 -2.82 -38.21
CA MET A 415 13.54 -2.17 -37.58
C MET A 415 13.44 -0.64 -37.63
N SER A 416 12.26 -0.11 -37.30
CA SER A 416 11.96 1.31 -37.50
C SER A 416 10.95 1.87 -36.50
N LEU A 417 10.91 3.20 -36.41
CA LEU A 417 9.89 3.97 -35.73
C LEU A 417 9.21 4.88 -36.76
N HIS A 418 7.88 4.88 -36.76
CA HIS A 418 7.05 5.57 -37.74
C HIS A 418 6.24 6.70 -37.11
N ARG A 419 5.90 7.69 -37.94
CA ARG A 419 4.93 8.76 -37.65
C ARG A 419 3.90 8.82 -38.77
N CYS A 420 2.62 9.05 -38.45
CA CYS A 420 1.58 9.42 -39.42
C CYS A 420 0.50 10.27 -38.75
N ASN A 421 -0.29 11.02 -39.52
CA ASN A 421 -1.43 11.76 -39.01
C ASN A 421 -2.56 10.82 -38.55
N PHE A 422 -3.53 11.33 -37.78
CA PHE A 422 -4.70 10.57 -37.33
C PHE A 422 -5.56 9.97 -38.45
N ASP A 423 -5.44 10.46 -39.69
CA ASP A 423 -6.11 9.93 -40.89
C ASP A 423 -5.22 8.98 -41.72
N GLY A 424 -4.00 8.67 -41.25
CA GLY A 424 -3.02 7.82 -41.93
C GLY A 424 -2.17 8.55 -42.98
N THR A 425 -2.45 9.81 -43.29
CA THR A 425 -1.63 10.62 -44.21
C THR A 425 -0.29 11.00 -43.56
N GLY A 426 0.67 11.46 -44.36
CA GLY A 426 1.96 11.91 -43.84
C GLY A 426 2.84 10.79 -43.23
N HIS A 427 2.58 9.52 -43.57
CA HIS A 427 3.34 8.38 -43.06
C HIS A 427 4.83 8.49 -43.41
N GLN A 428 5.67 8.46 -42.38
CA GLN A 428 7.11 8.62 -42.49
C GLN A 428 7.83 7.70 -41.48
N ILE A 429 8.95 7.11 -41.90
CA ILE A 429 9.92 6.49 -40.99
C ILE A 429 10.80 7.60 -40.42
N ILE A 430 10.85 7.73 -39.09
CA ILE A 430 11.62 8.78 -38.40
C ILE A 430 12.87 8.26 -37.69
N ILE A 431 12.91 6.97 -37.37
CA ILE A 431 14.11 6.22 -36.94
C ILE A 431 14.19 4.94 -37.77
N GLN A 432 15.38 4.63 -38.31
CA GLN A 432 15.67 3.34 -38.96
C GLN A 432 16.90 2.71 -38.30
N SER A 433 16.72 1.60 -37.59
CA SER A 433 17.78 0.92 -36.84
C SER A 433 18.50 -0.16 -37.63
N GLY A 434 17.98 -0.58 -38.79
CA GLY A 434 18.58 -1.60 -39.66
C GLY A 434 17.97 -1.63 -41.06
N SER A 435 18.59 -2.37 -41.98
CA SER A 435 18.16 -2.47 -43.37
C SER A 435 17.54 -3.82 -43.70
N LEU A 436 16.29 -3.80 -44.15
CA LEU A 436 15.63 -4.96 -44.74
C LEU A 436 16.32 -5.46 -46.00
N LYS A 437 17.33 -4.80 -46.58
CA LYS A 437 18.08 -5.36 -47.72
C LYS A 437 19.23 -6.25 -47.30
N VAL A 438 19.63 -6.20 -46.02
CA VAL A 438 20.79 -6.91 -45.48
C VAL A 438 20.33 -8.11 -44.65
N PRO A 439 20.53 -9.36 -45.11
CA PRO A 439 20.00 -10.54 -44.44
C PRO A 439 20.47 -10.75 -42.99
N SER A 440 21.69 -10.32 -42.66
CA SER A 440 22.22 -10.38 -41.29
C SER A 440 21.51 -9.41 -40.36
N GLU A 441 21.18 -8.20 -40.82
CA GLU A 441 20.45 -7.21 -40.01
C GLU A 441 19.00 -7.62 -39.77
N ARG A 442 18.33 -8.22 -40.76
CA ARG A 442 16.94 -8.74 -40.58
C ARG A 442 16.81 -9.74 -39.43
N LYS A 443 17.88 -10.49 -39.13
CA LYS A 443 17.89 -11.50 -38.06
C LYS A 443 18.42 -10.95 -36.73
N ASP A 444 18.90 -9.71 -36.73
CA ASP A 444 19.50 -9.09 -35.57
C ASP A 444 18.42 -8.50 -34.66
N MET A 445 17.97 -9.31 -33.70
CA MET A 445 16.95 -8.91 -32.72
C MET A 445 17.35 -7.71 -31.87
N MET A 446 18.63 -7.31 -31.87
CA MET A 446 19.08 -6.08 -31.22
C MET A 446 18.54 -4.83 -31.92
N ARG A 447 18.11 -4.94 -33.19
CA ARG A 447 17.58 -3.81 -33.97
C ARG A 447 16.08 -3.65 -33.89
N PHE A 448 15.40 -4.62 -33.27
CA PHE A 448 13.94 -4.68 -33.23
C PHE A 448 13.37 -3.65 -32.26
N CYS A 449 12.69 -2.64 -32.81
CA CYS A 449 12.04 -1.58 -32.04
C CYS A 449 10.67 -2.05 -31.53
N VAL A 450 10.32 -1.77 -30.28
CA VAL A 450 9.06 -2.28 -29.70
C VAL A 450 8.25 -1.19 -29.01
N GLY A 451 8.79 -0.57 -27.97
CA GLY A 451 8.12 0.45 -27.18
C GLY A 451 8.46 1.85 -27.63
N VAL A 452 7.57 2.83 -27.41
CA VAL A 452 7.74 4.23 -27.77
C VAL A 452 7.07 5.16 -26.74
N ALA A 453 7.73 6.28 -26.39
CA ALA A 453 7.11 7.37 -25.63
C ALA A 453 7.61 8.73 -26.09
N LEU A 454 6.84 9.78 -25.77
CA LEU A 454 7.09 11.15 -26.19
C LEU A 454 7.41 12.06 -25.01
N ASP A 455 8.50 12.81 -25.10
CA ASP A 455 8.73 14.02 -24.30
C ASP A 455 8.36 15.24 -25.14
N ARG A 456 7.07 15.59 -25.08
CA ARG A 456 6.52 16.73 -25.83
C ARG A 456 7.16 18.05 -25.44
N ALA A 457 7.50 18.24 -24.16
CA ALA A 457 8.05 19.50 -23.68
C ALA A 457 9.41 19.81 -24.31
N ASN A 458 10.26 18.79 -24.48
CA ASN A 458 11.60 18.94 -25.07
C ASN A 458 11.70 18.47 -26.52
N ARG A 459 10.58 18.16 -27.18
CA ARG A 459 10.53 17.55 -28.52
C ARG A 459 11.40 16.28 -28.63
N GLY A 460 11.44 15.47 -27.58
CA GLY A 460 12.17 14.20 -27.51
C GLY A 460 11.30 12.97 -27.76
N ILE A 461 11.90 11.91 -28.30
CA ILE A 461 11.27 10.59 -28.45
C ILE A 461 12.16 9.52 -27.84
N TYR A 462 11.54 8.57 -27.13
CA TYR A 462 12.19 7.40 -26.55
C TYR A 462 11.66 6.13 -27.20
N TRP A 463 12.51 5.12 -27.33
CA TRP A 463 12.05 3.79 -27.76
C TRP A 463 12.90 2.66 -27.19
N THR A 464 12.31 1.47 -27.12
CA THR A 464 12.99 0.25 -26.69
C THR A 464 13.51 -0.55 -27.88
N GLN A 465 14.65 -1.21 -27.69
CA GLN A 465 15.09 -2.33 -28.52
C GLN A 465 15.27 -3.56 -27.65
N LYS A 466 14.35 -4.53 -27.79
CA LYS A 466 14.18 -5.63 -26.83
C LYS A 466 15.36 -6.60 -26.76
N GLY A 467 16.10 -6.77 -27.85
CA GLY A 467 17.14 -7.79 -27.98
C GLY A 467 16.59 -9.24 -28.02
N PRO A 468 17.48 -10.24 -28.12
CA PRO A 468 17.11 -11.65 -28.05
C PRO A 468 16.45 -11.98 -26.71
N SER A 469 15.50 -12.92 -26.72
CA SER A 469 14.77 -13.26 -25.50
C SER A 469 15.68 -13.82 -24.41
N LYS A 470 15.47 -13.34 -23.17
CA LYS A 470 16.25 -13.73 -21.98
C LYS A 470 17.77 -13.51 -22.13
N SER A 471 18.20 -12.56 -22.95
CA SER A 471 19.63 -12.35 -23.23
C SER A 471 20.29 -11.27 -22.37
N GLY A 472 19.53 -10.40 -21.70
CA GLY A 472 20.08 -9.27 -20.96
C GLY A 472 20.76 -8.24 -21.86
N LYS A 473 20.34 -8.15 -23.13
CA LYS A 473 20.93 -7.25 -24.14
C LYS A 473 19.96 -6.16 -24.59
N GLY A 474 18.85 -5.99 -23.88
CA GLY A 474 17.86 -4.95 -24.13
C GLY A 474 18.43 -3.55 -23.94
N ARG A 475 17.86 -2.58 -24.68
CA ARG A 475 18.31 -1.18 -24.69
C ARG A 475 17.14 -0.22 -24.79
N ILE A 476 17.34 0.99 -24.27
CA ILE A 476 16.43 2.13 -24.44
C ILE A 476 17.23 3.28 -25.06
N PHE A 477 16.64 3.93 -26.06
CA PHE A 477 17.25 5.02 -26.80
C PHE A 477 16.41 6.29 -26.70
N ARG A 478 17.05 7.43 -26.99
CA ARG A 478 16.39 8.72 -27.19
C ARG A 478 16.92 9.45 -28.42
N ALA A 479 16.10 10.32 -29.00
CA ALA A 479 16.47 11.24 -30.09
C ALA A 479 15.49 12.44 -30.13
N GLY A 480 15.76 13.42 -30.99
CA GLY A 480 14.76 14.45 -31.31
C GLY A 480 13.58 13.88 -32.11
N MET A 481 12.37 14.43 -31.92
CA MET A 481 11.19 14.01 -32.70
C MET A 481 11.33 14.27 -34.21
N ASP A 482 12.03 15.34 -34.57
CA ASP A 482 12.29 15.69 -35.96
C ASP A 482 13.69 15.23 -36.38
N ILE A 483 13.80 14.78 -37.63
CA ILE A 483 15.10 14.41 -38.21
C ILE A 483 15.92 15.71 -38.40
N PRO A 484 17.18 15.77 -37.93
CA PRO A 484 18.04 16.93 -38.14
C PRO A 484 18.16 17.28 -39.63
N ALA A 485 18.24 18.59 -39.93
CA ALA A 485 18.29 19.07 -41.31
C ALA A 485 19.44 18.43 -42.10
N GLY A 486 19.12 17.90 -43.29
CA GLY A 486 20.08 17.23 -44.17
C GLY A 486 20.40 15.77 -43.81
N GLN A 487 19.81 15.21 -42.75
CA GLN A 487 19.97 13.82 -42.35
C GLN A 487 18.73 12.99 -42.74
N THR A 488 18.85 11.67 -42.62
CA THR A 488 17.75 10.70 -42.87
C THR A 488 17.49 9.88 -41.61
N ALA A 489 16.36 9.17 -41.56
CA ALA A 489 15.99 8.34 -40.41
C ALA A 489 17.06 7.28 -40.03
N GLY A 490 17.84 6.79 -41.00
CA GLY A 490 18.90 5.80 -40.77
C GLY A 490 20.31 6.39 -40.66
N SER A 491 20.47 7.69 -40.94
CA SER A 491 21.79 8.36 -40.90
C SER A 491 21.85 9.48 -39.86
N ARG A 492 20.79 9.63 -39.06
CA ARG A 492 20.68 10.71 -38.09
C ARG A 492 21.65 10.51 -36.93
N THR A 493 22.32 11.58 -36.51
CA THR A 493 23.44 11.53 -35.56
C THR A 493 23.05 11.85 -34.12
N ASP A 494 21.81 12.26 -33.89
CA ASP A 494 21.28 12.68 -32.59
C ASP A 494 20.65 11.51 -31.80
N ILE A 495 20.82 10.27 -32.25
CA ILE A 495 20.38 9.08 -31.53
C ILE A 495 21.38 8.75 -30.42
N GLU A 496 20.84 8.60 -29.21
CA GLU A 496 21.61 8.25 -28.02
C GLU A 496 21.06 6.96 -27.39
N CYS A 497 21.97 6.04 -27.01
CA CYS A 497 21.62 4.87 -26.22
C CYS A 497 21.63 5.24 -24.73
N LEU A 498 20.44 5.39 -24.15
CA LEU A 498 20.26 5.87 -22.77
C LEU A 498 20.49 4.77 -21.73
N LEU A 499 19.97 3.56 -21.99
CA LEU A 499 20.15 2.39 -21.14
C LEU A 499 20.52 1.17 -21.99
N GLU A 500 21.35 0.29 -21.43
CA GLU A 500 21.73 -0.98 -22.04
C GLU A 500 21.92 -2.07 -20.99
N GLY A 501 21.96 -3.32 -21.43
CA GLY A 501 22.07 -4.47 -20.52
C GLY A 501 20.75 -4.81 -19.83
N LEU A 502 19.62 -4.32 -20.34
CA LEU A 502 18.29 -4.60 -19.79
C LEU A 502 17.85 -6.02 -20.15
N PRO A 503 17.01 -6.68 -19.33
CA PRO A 503 16.49 -8.03 -19.60
C PRO A 503 15.88 -8.18 -20.99
N GLU A 504 14.74 -7.52 -21.23
CA GLU A 504 13.98 -7.52 -22.48
C GLU A 504 12.92 -6.40 -22.40
N PRO A 505 13.30 -5.13 -22.61
CA PRO A 505 12.41 -3.99 -22.43
C PRO A 505 11.37 -3.97 -23.55
N VAL A 506 10.10 -3.88 -23.18
CA VAL A 506 8.97 -3.99 -24.11
C VAL A 506 8.27 -2.65 -24.28
N ASP A 507 7.42 -2.29 -23.32
CA ASP A 507 6.53 -1.13 -23.39
C ASP A 507 7.12 0.02 -22.58
N LEU A 508 6.80 1.27 -22.95
CA LEU A 508 7.48 2.46 -22.42
C LEU A 508 6.54 3.67 -22.31
N GLU A 509 6.64 4.44 -21.22
CA GLU A 509 5.90 5.70 -21.02
C GLU A 509 6.80 6.76 -20.39
N TYR A 510 6.49 8.03 -20.63
CA TYR A 510 7.25 9.17 -20.11
C TYR A 510 6.34 10.12 -19.32
N ASP A 511 6.66 10.33 -18.04
CA ASP A 511 5.97 11.33 -17.22
C ASP A 511 6.64 12.70 -17.38
N THR A 512 5.95 13.60 -18.08
CA THR A 512 6.44 14.96 -18.33
C THR A 512 6.54 15.81 -17.05
N GLN A 513 5.75 15.51 -16.00
CA GLN A 513 5.75 16.31 -14.78
C GLN A 513 6.94 15.99 -13.87
N THR A 514 7.30 14.70 -13.81
CA THR A 514 8.37 14.21 -12.93
C THR A 514 9.66 13.91 -13.68
N HIS A 515 9.67 14.00 -15.01
CA HIS A 515 10.78 13.59 -15.88
C HIS A 515 11.18 12.11 -15.70
N MET A 516 10.22 11.26 -15.36
CA MET A 516 10.47 9.83 -15.13
C MET A 516 10.14 9.03 -16.39
N LEU A 517 11.05 8.16 -16.79
CA LEU A 517 10.82 7.16 -17.82
C LEU A 517 10.43 5.84 -17.17
N TYR A 518 9.30 5.26 -17.58
CA TYR A 518 8.78 3.98 -17.10
C TYR A 518 8.85 2.94 -18.20
N TRP A 519 9.20 1.70 -17.87
CA TRP A 519 9.15 0.60 -18.83
C TRP A 519 8.87 -0.75 -18.17
N THR A 520 8.36 -1.68 -18.98
CA THR A 520 8.23 -3.09 -18.62
C THR A 520 9.37 -3.90 -19.18
N ASP A 521 9.87 -4.86 -18.39
CA ASP A 521 10.88 -5.83 -18.80
C ASP A 521 10.31 -7.24 -18.75
N ARG A 522 10.50 -7.98 -19.85
CA ARG A 522 10.27 -9.44 -19.92
C ARG A 522 11.50 -10.23 -19.47
N GLY A 523 11.35 -11.54 -19.31
CA GLY A 523 12.47 -12.45 -19.03
C GLY A 523 12.47 -13.07 -17.63
N GLU A 524 13.58 -13.69 -17.24
CA GLU A 524 13.67 -14.48 -16.00
C GLU A 524 14.02 -13.65 -14.77
N HIS A 525 13.70 -14.18 -13.59
CA HIS A 525 14.14 -13.61 -12.32
C HIS A 525 15.67 -13.64 -12.16
N PRO A 526 16.28 -12.66 -11.44
CA PRO A 526 15.64 -11.66 -10.60
C PRO A 526 15.33 -10.31 -11.27
N THR A 527 15.81 -10.05 -12.50
CA THR A 527 15.75 -8.71 -13.13
C THR A 527 14.63 -8.56 -14.17
N GLY A 528 14.11 -9.65 -14.75
CA GLY A 528 12.98 -9.63 -15.69
C GLY A 528 11.60 -9.76 -15.04
N CYS A 529 10.55 -9.72 -15.86
CA CYS A 529 9.14 -9.72 -15.44
C CYS A 529 8.83 -8.62 -14.43
N SER A 530 9.21 -7.39 -14.80
CA SER A 530 9.26 -6.23 -13.92
C SER A 530 8.67 -4.96 -14.53
N LEU A 531 8.29 -4.04 -13.65
CA LEU A 531 7.99 -2.64 -13.96
C LEU A 531 9.10 -1.80 -13.33
N ASN A 532 9.72 -0.97 -14.13
CA ASN A 532 10.89 -0.19 -13.75
C ASN A 532 10.66 1.29 -14.06
N ARG A 533 11.40 2.17 -13.38
CA ARG A 533 11.49 3.59 -13.72
C ARG A 533 12.87 4.18 -13.50
N VAL A 534 13.15 5.30 -14.14
CA VAL A 534 14.37 6.07 -13.92
C VAL A 534 14.11 7.56 -14.16
N ASP A 535 14.75 8.42 -13.38
CA ASP A 535 14.75 9.87 -13.59
C ASP A 535 15.70 10.21 -14.74
N VAL A 536 15.18 10.89 -15.77
CA VAL A 536 15.94 11.31 -16.94
C VAL A 536 16.11 12.84 -17.01
N SER A 537 15.94 13.55 -15.88
CA SER A 537 16.20 14.98 -15.77
C SER A 537 17.71 15.32 -15.69
N GLY A 538 18.11 16.39 -16.38
CA GLY A 538 19.49 16.91 -16.38
C GLY A 538 20.47 16.25 -17.35
N ASP A 539 21.75 16.69 -17.31
CA ASP A 539 22.87 16.06 -18.02
C ASP A 539 23.28 14.77 -17.29
N THR A 540 22.47 13.72 -17.41
CA THR A 540 22.81 12.41 -16.87
C THR A 540 23.61 11.58 -17.87
N ASP A 541 24.86 11.27 -17.51
CA ASP A 541 25.73 10.37 -18.27
C ASP A 541 25.21 8.91 -18.20
N LYS A 542 25.29 8.20 -19.33
CA LYS A 542 24.89 6.80 -19.54
C LYS A 542 25.49 5.87 -18.48
N GLU A 543 26.73 6.13 -18.06
CA GLU A 543 27.44 5.30 -17.06
C GLU A 543 26.79 5.33 -15.67
N THR A 544 26.09 6.42 -15.33
CA THR A 544 25.47 6.58 -14.00
C THR A 544 24.00 6.19 -13.96
N LEU A 545 23.32 6.24 -15.11
CA LEU A 545 21.87 6.06 -15.18
C LEU A 545 21.42 4.64 -14.81
N GLY A 546 22.19 3.63 -15.19
CA GLY A 546 21.89 2.23 -14.88
C GLY A 546 21.84 1.94 -13.38
N GLY A 547 22.63 2.65 -12.57
CA GLY A 547 22.62 2.53 -11.11
C GLY A 547 21.43 3.23 -10.42
N LYS A 548 20.66 4.02 -11.16
CA LYS A 548 19.49 4.77 -10.66
C LYS A 548 18.16 4.12 -11.02
N ILE A 549 18.18 2.95 -11.65
CA ILE A 549 16.95 2.23 -12.03
C ILE A 549 16.22 1.79 -10.76
N GLU A 550 14.97 2.19 -10.63
CA GLU A 550 14.08 1.78 -9.56
C GLU A 550 13.15 0.66 -10.03
N LEU A 551 13.22 -0.49 -9.35
CA LEU A 551 12.29 -1.61 -9.55
C LEU A 551 11.02 -1.36 -8.74
N LEU A 552 9.89 -1.16 -9.41
CA LEU A 552 8.62 -0.80 -8.79
C LEU A 552 7.76 -2.03 -8.45
N ALA A 553 7.75 -3.00 -9.34
CA ALA A 553 6.99 -4.23 -9.20
C ALA A 553 7.65 -5.35 -10.02
N ARG A 554 7.41 -6.60 -9.61
CA ARG A 554 7.96 -7.80 -10.24
C ARG A 554 6.94 -8.94 -10.17
N GLN A 555 7.29 -10.07 -10.80
CA GLN A 555 6.47 -11.29 -10.85
C GLN A 555 5.24 -11.17 -11.76
N PHE A 556 5.33 -10.33 -12.78
CA PHE A 556 4.36 -10.34 -13.88
C PHE A 556 4.53 -11.58 -14.75
N HIS A 557 3.49 -12.01 -15.45
CA HIS A 557 3.55 -13.13 -16.39
C HIS A 557 3.83 -12.63 -17.81
N GLU A 558 5.09 -12.23 -18.05
CA GLU A 558 5.54 -11.62 -19.31
C GLU A 558 4.82 -10.29 -19.59
N PRO A 559 5.21 -9.20 -18.90
CA PRO A 559 4.55 -7.90 -19.02
C PRO A 559 4.82 -7.31 -20.40
N ILE A 560 3.76 -6.81 -21.05
CA ILE A 560 3.79 -6.34 -22.44
C ILE A 560 3.11 -5.00 -22.65
N GLY A 561 2.42 -4.45 -21.65
CA GLY A 561 1.79 -3.14 -21.74
C GLY A 561 1.89 -2.38 -20.43
N LEU A 562 1.96 -1.05 -20.50
CA LEU A 562 1.84 -0.16 -19.37
C LEU A 562 1.19 1.17 -19.75
N LYS A 563 0.46 1.78 -18.81
CA LYS A 563 -0.11 3.12 -19.00
C LYS A 563 -0.08 3.92 -17.69
N LEU A 564 0.43 5.15 -17.77
CA LEU A 564 0.47 6.07 -16.64
C LEU A 564 -0.88 6.75 -16.43
N THR A 565 -1.31 6.84 -15.17
CA THR A 565 -2.53 7.55 -14.77
C THR A 565 -2.30 8.33 -13.47
N LYS A 566 -3.25 9.21 -13.11
CA LYS A 566 -3.25 9.90 -11.81
C LYS A 566 -3.32 8.96 -10.60
N LYS A 567 -3.70 7.69 -10.78
CA LYS A 567 -3.83 6.68 -9.71
C LYS A 567 -2.60 5.78 -9.59
N GLY A 568 -1.72 5.77 -10.57
CA GLY A 568 -0.56 4.89 -10.65
C GLY A 568 -0.30 4.39 -12.06
N VAL A 569 0.52 3.35 -12.17
CA VAL A 569 0.90 2.71 -13.44
C VAL A 569 0.08 1.44 -13.61
N TYR A 570 -0.79 1.38 -14.62
CA TYR A 570 -1.39 0.11 -15.01
C TYR A 570 -0.36 -0.71 -15.80
N VAL A 571 -0.32 -2.02 -15.57
CA VAL A 571 0.56 -2.96 -16.28
C VAL A 571 -0.30 -4.11 -16.79
N THR A 572 -0.08 -4.57 -18.01
CA THR A 572 -0.73 -5.76 -18.59
C THR A 572 0.29 -6.80 -18.98
N ASP A 573 -0.08 -8.07 -18.88
CA ASP A 573 0.80 -9.19 -19.21
C ASP A 573 0.13 -10.21 -20.15
N LEU A 574 0.95 -11.11 -20.72
CA LEU A 574 0.45 -12.17 -21.60
C LEU A 574 -0.34 -13.27 -20.86
N GLY A 575 -0.33 -13.25 -19.52
CA GLY A 575 -1.17 -14.08 -18.67
C GLY A 575 -2.64 -13.62 -18.63
N GLY A 576 -2.97 -12.48 -19.25
CA GLY A 576 -4.32 -11.93 -19.30
C GLY A 576 -4.68 -11.08 -18.08
N CYS A 577 -3.69 -10.66 -17.30
CA CYS A 577 -3.90 -9.84 -16.11
C CYS A 577 -3.71 -8.35 -16.41
N VAL A 578 -4.55 -7.53 -15.75
CA VAL A 578 -4.37 -6.07 -15.64
C VAL A 578 -4.03 -5.77 -14.18
N TYR A 579 -2.83 -5.26 -13.94
CA TYR A 579 -2.35 -4.90 -12.61
C TYR A 579 -2.41 -3.39 -12.41
N LEU A 580 -2.74 -2.99 -11.19
CA LEU A 580 -2.40 -1.68 -10.66
C LEU A 580 -1.53 -1.94 -9.42
N PRO A 581 -0.20 -1.99 -9.56
CA PRO A 581 0.70 -2.19 -8.43
C PRO A 581 0.41 -1.14 -7.35
N SER A 582 0.29 -1.58 -6.10
CA SER A 582 -0.13 -0.73 -4.99
C SER A 582 0.78 0.50 -4.88
N ARG A 583 0.16 1.69 -4.85
CA ARG A 583 0.82 2.97 -4.61
C ARG A 583 1.51 3.06 -3.24
N LYS A 584 1.30 2.09 -2.34
CA LYS A 584 1.89 2.04 -0.99
C LYS A 584 3.42 2.16 -0.94
N TYR A 585 4.11 2.05 -2.08
CA TYR A 585 5.56 2.16 -2.18
C TYR A 585 6.04 3.39 -2.98
N MET A 586 5.14 4.27 -3.41
CA MET A 586 5.51 5.53 -4.04
C MET A 586 5.25 6.70 -3.09
N SER A 587 6.34 7.30 -2.59
CA SER A 587 6.33 8.54 -1.81
C SER A 587 5.40 9.58 -2.44
N HIS A 588 4.55 10.22 -1.63
CA HIS A 588 3.69 11.34 -2.06
C HIS A 588 4.49 12.62 -2.34
N PHE A 589 5.80 12.58 -2.12
CA PHE A 589 6.68 13.73 -2.14
C PHE A 589 7.79 13.62 -3.17
N ARG A 590 8.09 14.74 -3.82
CA ARG A 590 9.39 15.02 -4.43
C ARG A 590 10.36 15.39 -3.31
N VAL A 591 11.48 14.66 -3.22
CA VAL A 591 12.50 14.87 -2.18
C VAL A 591 13.64 15.71 -2.74
N ILE A 592 14.00 16.77 -2.04
CA ILE A 592 15.19 17.59 -2.32
C ILE A 592 16.14 17.45 -1.15
N GLU A 593 17.41 17.17 -1.45
CA GLU A 593 18.46 17.09 -0.44
C GLU A 593 19.25 18.40 -0.40
N HIS A 594 19.49 18.88 0.83
CA HIS A 594 20.26 20.08 1.09
C HIS A 594 21.41 19.77 2.05
N THR A 595 22.48 20.56 1.93
CA THR A 595 23.52 20.63 2.95
C THR A 595 23.46 22.01 3.59
N ALA A 596 23.17 22.08 4.89
CA ALA A 596 23.08 23.32 5.65
C ALA A 596 24.29 23.49 6.58
N ARG A 597 24.67 24.72 6.91
CA ARG A 597 25.70 24.94 7.93
C ARG A 597 25.07 24.82 9.32
N CYS A 598 25.77 24.17 10.24
CA CYS A 598 25.40 24.20 11.65
C CYS A 598 25.70 25.58 12.27
N GLN A 599 25.15 25.83 13.46
CA GLN A 599 25.58 26.96 14.26
C GLN A 599 27.00 26.72 14.79
N ASN A 600 27.87 27.73 14.66
CA ASN A 600 29.31 27.58 14.89
C ASN A 600 29.67 27.25 16.35
N VAL A 601 29.02 27.84 17.35
CA VAL A 601 29.41 27.65 18.76
C VAL A 601 28.71 26.43 19.34
N ARG A 602 29.45 25.38 19.73
CA ARG A 602 28.92 24.20 20.43
C ARG A 602 28.89 24.41 21.94
N GLN A 603 27.97 23.73 22.64
CA GLN A 603 27.89 23.84 24.10
C GLN A 603 29.15 23.32 24.78
N ARG A 604 29.79 22.31 24.18
CA ARG A 604 30.91 21.59 24.78
C ARG A 604 32.12 21.61 23.84
N PRO A 605 33.32 21.96 24.33
CA PRO A 605 34.53 21.96 23.53
C PRO A 605 34.87 20.59 22.93
N GLY A 606 34.46 19.50 23.59
CA GLY A 606 34.71 18.13 23.13
C GLY A 606 33.69 17.60 22.10
N ALA A 607 32.73 18.40 21.66
CA ALA A 607 31.73 17.99 20.68
C ALA A 607 32.32 17.89 19.26
N VAL A 608 33.35 18.68 18.98
CA VAL A 608 33.96 18.87 17.65
C VAL A 608 35.46 19.08 17.84
N LYS A 609 36.26 18.73 16.83
CA LYS A 609 37.68 19.04 16.78
C LYS A 609 37.90 20.56 16.88
N ALA A 610 38.69 20.98 17.86
CA ALA A 610 38.95 22.40 18.15
C ALA A 610 39.42 23.15 16.90
N GLY A 611 38.78 24.29 16.62
CA GLY A 611 39.08 25.17 15.48
C GLY A 611 38.38 24.80 14.16
N HIS A 612 37.61 23.71 14.13
CA HIS A 612 36.86 23.24 12.95
C HIS A 612 35.34 23.41 13.11
N GLU A 613 34.86 24.16 14.09
CA GLU A 613 33.44 24.23 14.42
C GLU A 613 32.60 24.82 13.27
N SER A 614 33.19 25.74 12.49
CA SER A 614 32.56 26.37 11.32
C SER A 614 32.41 25.43 10.11
N GLU A 615 33.04 24.27 10.14
CA GLU A 615 32.99 23.26 9.07
C GLU A 615 31.78 22.34 9.18
N LEU A 616 31.10 22.31 10.34
CA LEU A 616 29.97 21.41 10.57
C LEU A 616 28.81 21.65 9.61
N ARG A 617 28.26 20.54 9.11
CA ARG A 617 27.14 20.52 8.17
C ARG A 617 25.99 19.64 8.67
N LEU A 618 24.79 19.99 8.25
CA LEU A 618 23.61 19.15 8.36
C LEU A 618 23.26 18.60 6.98
N ALA A 619 22.98 17.31 6.90
CA ALA A 619 22.24 16.71 5.81
C ALA A 619 20.74 16.88 6.06
N VAL A 620 20.07 17.60 5.17
CA VAL A 620 18.67 17.99 5.32
C VAL A 620 17.86 17.44 4.15
N LYS A 621 16.69 16.87 4.43
CA LYS A 621 15.71 16.50 3.40
C LYS A 621 14.51 17.44 3.47
N GLN A 622 14.13 17.91 2.30
CA GLN A 622 12.90 18.67 2.05
C GLN A 622 11.96 17.79 1.22
N TYR A 623 10.78 17.51 1.76
CA TYR A 623 9.74 16.75 1.08
C TYR A 623 8.65 17.71 0.59
N ILE A 624 8.45 17.80 -0.72
CA ILE A 624 7.44 18.66 -1.35
C ILE A 624 6.35 17.77 -1.94
N PRO A 625 5.07 17.92 -1.53
CA PRO A 625 4.00 17.08 -2.08
C PRO A 625 3.91 17.21 -3.60
N ILE A 626 3.82 16.07 -4.30
CA ILE A 626 3.75 16.01 -5.77
C ILE A 626 2.49 16.71 -6.28
N ASP A 627 1.41 16.67 -5.49
CA ASP A 627 0.13 17.31 -5.78
C ASP A 627 0.07 18.80 -5.38
N ASN A 628 1.12 19.34 -4.76
CA ASN A 628 1.24 20.76 -4.41
C ASN A 628 2.60 21.36 -4.80
N PRO A 629 3.00 21.34 -6.09
CA PRO A 629 4.31 21.81 -6.54
C PRO A 629 4.47 23.34 -6.45
N GLN A 630 3.37 24.09 -6.30
CA GLN A 630 3.34 25.53 -6.10
C GLN A 630 2.53 25.87 -4.84
N PRO A 631 3.14 25.81 -3.66
CA PRO A 631 2.40 25.93 -2.42
C PRO A 631 1.94 27.37 -2.16
N LYS A 632 0.71 27.52 -1.66
CA LYS A 632 0.05 28.81 -1.42
C LYS A 632 0.25 29.29 0.01
N GLU A 633 -0.03 30.56 0.24
CA GLU A 633 -0.08 31.10 1.59
C GLU A 633 -1.09 30.31 2.45
N GLY A 634 -0.70 29.95 3.67
CA GLY A 634 -1.48 29.11 4.58
C GLY A 634 -1.21 27.60 4.50
N ASP A 635 -0.58 27.11 3.42
CA ASP A 635 -0.12 25.72 3.37
C ASP A 635 0.99 25.49 4.43
N VAL A 636 0.86 24.41 5.21
CA VAL A 636 1.68 24.19 6.42
C VAL A 636 3.10 23.71 6.09
N THR A 637 4.10 24.25 6.79
CA THR A 637 5.46 23.71 6.80
C THR A 637 5.69 22.89 8.07
N ILE A 638 6.15 21.65 7.92
CA ILE A 638 6.47 20.78 9.05
C ILE A 638 7.98 20.75 9.26
N ILE A 639 8.44 20.94 10.50
CA ILE A 639 9.83 20.76 10.92
C ILE A 639 9.95 19.48 11.75
N GLY A 640 10.63 18.49 11.20
CA GLY A 640 10.88 17.19 11.83
C GLY A 640 12.16 17.18 12.67
N ALA A 641 12.18 16.38 13.74
CA ALA A 641 13.39 16.07 14.51
C ALA A 641 13.41 14.59 14.93
N HIS A 642 14.49 13.88 14.60
CA HIS A 642 14.58 12.44 14.79
C HIS A 642 15.11 12.02 16.18
N ALA A 643 14.75 10.81 16.61
CA ALA A 643 15.28 10.14 17.80
C ALA A 643 16.77 9.77 17.68
N ASN A 644 17.43 9.53 18.83
CA ASN A 644 18.85 9.20 18.90
C ASN A 644 19.23 8.06 17.93
N ALA A 645 20.24 8.28 17.09
CA ALA A 645 20.79 7.35 16.10
C ALA A 645 19.85 6.80 15.01
N PHE A 646 18.57 7.19 14.96
CA PHE A 646 17.64 6.80 13.89
C PHE A 646 17.66 7.82 12.75
N PRO A 647 18.08 7.46 11.51
CA PRO A 647 18.12 8.38 10.38
C PRO A 647 16.76 9.04 10.10
N LYS A 648 16.78 10.28 9.63
CA LYS A 648 15.57 11.06 9.28
C LYS A 648 14.64 10.37 8.28
N GLU A 649 15.14 9.46 7.45
CA GLU A 649 14.37 8.71 6.44
C GLU A 649 13.39 7.69 7.04
N LEU A 650 13.58 7.30 8.29
CA LEU A 650 12.66 6.36 8.97
C LEU A 650 11.26 6.97 9.19
N TYR A 651 11.13 8.30 9.08
CA TYR A 651 9.87 9.02 9.25
C TYR A 651 9.13 9.24 7.92
N GLU A 652 9.70 8.83 6.78
CA GLU A 652 9.02 8.95 5.48
C GLU A 652 7.63 8.30 5.45
N PRO A 653 7.43 7.08 6.03
CA PRO A 653 6.08 6.51 6.11
C PRO A 653 5.10 7.34 6.96
N LEU A 654 5.58 8.01 8.00
CA LEU A 654 4.76 8.93 8.80
C LEU A 654 4.37 10.16 7.99
N TRP A 655 5.27 10.69 7.16
CA TRP A 655 5.01 11.81 6.27
C TRP A 655 3.94 11.48 5.22
N ASP A 656 4.04 10.30 4.62
CA ASP A 656 3.04 9.82 3.65
C ASP A 656 1.65 9.73 4.31
N ASP A 657 1.55 9.08 5.47
CA ASP A 657 0.27 8.90 6.16
C ASP A 657 -0.29 10.25 6.68
N ILE A 658 0.56 11.20 7.13
CA ILE A 658 0.12 12.55 7.52
C ILE A 658 -0.41 13.33 6.32
N HIS A 659 0.24 13.23 5.15
CA HIS A 659 -0.22 13.88 3.92
C HIS A 659 -1.60 13.38 3.50
N GLU A 660 -1.80 12.05 3.49
CA GLU A 660 -3.10 11.45 3.15
C GLU A 660 -4.22 11.93 4.08
N GLN A 661 -3.95 11.96 5.40
CA GLN A 661 -4.92 12.40 6.40
C GLN A 661 -5.26 13.89 6.26
N LEU A 662 -4.25 14.76 6.10
CA LEU A 662 -4.49 16.20 5.89
C LEU A 662 -5.21 16.48 4.57
N ALA A 663 -4.87 15.77 3.50
CA ALA A 663 -5.55 15.90 2.21
C ALA A 663 -7.04 15.55 2.34
N SER A 664 -7.38 14.52 3.13
CA SER A 664 -8.78 14.16 3.41
C SER A 664 -9.55 15.26 4.17
N GLN A 665 -8.85 16.10 4.91
CA GLN A 665 -9.37 17.25 5.65
C GLN A 665 -9.28 18.56 4.83
N ASN A 666 -8.96 18.48 3.54
CA ASN A 666 -8.74 19.62 2.64
C ASN A 666 -7.65 20.59 3.15
N ARG A 667 -6.66 20.05 3.87
CA ARG A 667 -5.44 20.75 4.29
C ARG A 667 -4.29 20.34 3.38
N ARG A 668 -3.38 21.28 3.14
CA ARG A 668 -2.24 21.06 2.23
C ARG A 668 -0.94 21.33 2.93
N ILE A 669 0.01 20.43 2.71
CA ILE A 669 1.40 20.59 3.14
C ILE A 669 2.13 21.43 2.09
N ARG A 670 2.90 22.42 2.55
CA ARG A 670 3.86 23.16 1.73
C ARG A 670 5.11 22.33 1.50
N SER A 671 5.74 21.95 2.61
CA SER A 671 6.92 21.09 2.62
C SER A 671 7.18 20.55 4.02
N ILE A 672 7.90 19.43 4.10
CA ILE A 672 8.41 18.87 5.35
C ILE A 672 9.93 18.98 5.33
N TRP A 673 10.52 19.50 6.40
CA TRP A 673 11.96 19.67 6.54
C TRP A 673 12.44 18.89 7.74
N ILE A 674 13.41 18.00 7.55
CA ILE A 674 14.04 17.28 8.65
C ILE A 674 15.54 17.17 8.37
N ALA A 675 16.33 17.41 9.40
CA ALA A 675 17.79 17.33 9.35
C ALA A 675 18.26 16.18 10.23
N ASP A 676 19.32 15.49 9.80
CA ASP A 676 20.04 14.63 10.73
C ASP A 676 20.82 15.51 11.72
N VAL A 677 20.84 15.14 13.00
CA VAL A 677 21.72 15.73 14.02
C VAL A 677 23.16 15.69 13.53
N ALA A 678 23.99 16.70 13.81
CA ALA A 678 25.34 16.83 13.26
C ALA A 678 26.23 15.56 13.42
N GLN A 679 25.98 14.74 14.44
CA GLN A 679 26.70 13.50 14.75
C GLN A 679 26.03 12.23 14.23
N HIS A 680 24.80 12.30 13.70
CA HIS A 680 23.97 11.16 13.33
C HIS A 680 23.74 11.06 11.82
N GLY A 681 23.39 9.87 11.35
CA GLY A 681 22.96 9.64 9.98
C GLY A 681 23.95 10.20 8.95
N GLN A 682 23.41 10.85 7.92
CA GLN A 682 24.22 11.42 6.85
C GLN A 682 25.01 12.66 7.32
N SER A 683 24.46 13.45 8.25
CA SER A 683 25.20 14.56 8.88
C SER A 683 26.48 14.06 9.56
N GLY A 684 26.39 12.94 10.28
CA GLY A 684 27.55 12.33 10.94
C GLY A 684 28.63 11.92 9.96
N ILE A 685 28.25 11.44 8.77
CA ILE A 685 29.18 11.10 7.68
C ILE A 685 29.85 12.37 7.13
N LEU A 686 29.06 13.43 6.87
CA LEU A 686 29.59 14.71 6.39
C LEU A 686 30.64 15.30 7.34
N ASN A 687 30.47 15.06 8.64
CA ASN A 687 31.31 15.64 9.69
C ASN A 687 32.34 14.66 10.25
N GLU A 688 32.44 13.43 9.73
CA GLU A 688 33.13 12.30 10.41
C GLU A 688 34.59 12.60 10.77
N SER A 689 35.27 13.46 9.99
CA SER A 689 36.66 13.87 10.21
C SER A 689 36.87 14.87 11.37
N ILE A 690 35.78 15.48 11.86
CA ILE A 690 35.82 16.56 12.86
C ILE A 690 34.94 16.30 14.08
N LEU A 691 34.19 15.19 14.14
CA LEU A 691 33.35 14.88 15.30
C LEU A 691 34.17 14.53 16.55
N GLY A 692 33.70 15.01 17.70
CA GLY A 692 34.23 14.68 19.01
C GLY A 692 33.37 13.64 19.76
N HIS A 693 33.67 13.46 21.04
CA HIS A 693 33.03 12.47 21.93
C HIS A 693 32.14 13.09 23.02
N ASP A 694 31.95 14.41 23.03
CA ASP A 694 31.17 15.11 24.06
C ASP A 694 30.08 16.02 23.45
N PRO A 695 29.11 15.46 22.71
CA PRO A 695 28.02 16.22 22.13
C PRO A 695 26.97 16.62 23.19
N ASP A 696 26.19 17.65 22.87
CA ASP A 696 25.10 18.18 23.70
C ASP A 696 23.78 18.20 22.92
N TRP A 697 22.69 17.72 23.53
CA TRP A 697 21.40 17.61 22.82
C TRP A 697 20.86 18.97 22.40
N LEU A 698 21.16 20.04 23.14
CA LEU A 698 20.65 21.39 22.91
C LEU A 698 21.24 22.03 21.64
N ASP A 699 22.36 21.51 21.12
CA ASP A 699 22.97 21.97 19.88
C ASP A 699 22.02 21.86 18.69
N HIS A 700 21.26 20.77 18.61
CA HIS A 700 20.44 20.54 17.42
C HIS A 700 19.21 21.47 17.33
N GLY A 701 18.62 21.86 18.47
CA GLY A 701 17.56 22.87 18.46
C GLY A 701 18.05 24.22 17.90
N ARG A 702 19.33 24.54 18.10
CA ARG A 702 19.97 25.75 17.56
C ARG A 702 20.30 25.61 16.08
N ASP A 703 20.78 24.42 15.69
CA ASP A 703 21.04 24.06 14.30
C ASP A 703 19.77 24.13 13.44
N LEU A 704 18.64 23.63 13.94
CA LEU A 704 17.34 23.71 13.27
C LEU A 704 16.85 25.15 13.14
N LEU A 705 16.98 25.97 14.19
CA LEU A 705 16.65 27.40 14.10
C LEU A 705 17.53 28.12 13.07
N PHE A 706 18.82 27.78 13.00
CA PHE A 706 19.73 28.35 12.02
C PHE A 706 19.42 27.89 10.59
N MET A 707 19.06 26.62 10.41
CA MET A 707 18.57 26.07 9.14
C MET A 707 17.31 26.81 8.67
N ILE A 708 16.32 27.01 9.54
CA ILE A 708 15.09 27.75 9.21
C ILE A 708 15.42 29.16 8.68
N ASN A 709 16.38 29.85 9.31
CA ASN A 709 16.81 31.17 8.86
C ASN A 709 17.60 31.16 7.53
N GLN A 710 18.35 30.09 7.25
CA GLN A 710 19.06 29.92 5.97
C GLN A 710 18.10 29.68 4.80
N PHE A 711 16.95 29.05 5.05
CA PHE A 711 15.92 28.75 4.05
C PHE A 711 14.63 29.55 4.27
N GLN A 712 14.73 30.76 4.82
CA GLN A 712 13.58 31.56 5.25
C GLN A 712 12.53 31.81 4.13
N ASP A 713 12.96 31.97 2.88
CA ASP A 713 12.06 32.16 1.74
C ASP A 713 11.25 30.90 1.40
N GLN A 714 11.73 29.73 1.81
CA GLN A 714 11.09 28.43 1.57
C GLN A 714 10.34 27.90 2.79
N ILE A 715 10.58 28.47 3.98
CA ILE A 715 9.98 28.06 5.27
C ILE A 715 9.13 29.22 5.85
N PRO A 716 8.07 29.67 5.16
CA PRO A 716 7.14 30.65 5.72
C PRO A 716 6.17 30.00 6.71
N GLN A 717 5.60 30.82 7.60
CA GLN A 717 4.47 30.44 8.46
C GLN A 717 3.24 30.01 7.63
N PRO A 718 2.41 29.07 8.13
CA PRO A 718 2.45 28.46 9.46
C PRO A 718 3.44 27.28 9.58
N LEU A 719 4.14 27.19 10.72
CA LEU A 719 5.05 26.08 11.04
C LEU A 719 4.48 25.18 12.14
N VAL A 720 4.61 23.85 11.97
CA VAL A 720 4.38 22.85 13.02
C VAL A 720 5.64 22.03 13.23
N GLY A 721 6.00 21.75 14.49
CA GLY A 721 7.12 20.89 14.83
C GLY A 721 6.66 19.47 15.14
N ILE A 722 7.34 18.44 14.62
CA ILE A 722 7.09 17.03 14.96
C ILE A 722 8.42 16.39 15.36
N GLY A 723 8.54 15.98 16.62
CA GLY A 723 9.80 15.46 17.16
C GLY A 723 9.61 14.18 17.94
N HIS A 724 10.47 13.18 17.70
CA HIS A 724 10.41 11.89 18.38
C HIS A 724 11.53 11.72 19.41
N SER A 725 11.20 11.25 20.61
CA SER A 725 12.16 10.92 21.67
C SER A 725 13.06 12.12 21.98
N MET A 726 14.37 11.98 21.82
CA MET A 726 15.35 13.07 21.88
C MET A 726 15.01 14.26 20.97
N GLY A 727 14.54 14.01 19.74
CA GLY A 727 14.12 15.04 18.79
C GLY A 727 12.92 15.86 19.30
N GLY A 728 12.02 15.24 20.05
CA GLY A 728 10.92 15.93 20.73
C GLY A 728 11.41 16.94 21.76
N MET A 729 12.40 16.54 22.58
CA MET A 729 13.08 17.44 23.52
C MET A 729 13.73 18.61 22.77
N GLN A 730 14.42 18.34 21.66
CA GLN A 730 15.12 19.35 20.87
C GLN A 730 14.18 20.40 20.27
N LEU A 731 12.99 20.01 19.79
CA LEU A 731 11.97 20.96 19.32
C LEU A 731 11.31 21.75 20.46
N ALA A 732 11.14 21.14 21.64
CA ALA A 732 10.71 21.85 22.83
C ALA A 732 11.74 22.92 23.24
N HIS A 733 13.03 22.57 23.25
CA HIS A 733 14.12 23.53 23.48
C HIS A 733 14.15 24.65 22.44
N LEU A 734 13.99 24.32 21.15
CA LEU A 734 13.90 25.31 20.08
C LEU A 734 12.75 26.31 20.34
N SER A 735 11.62 25.82 20.83
CA SER A 735 10.47 26.65 21.18
C SER A 735 10.72 27.53 22.42
N LEU A 736 11.66 27.20 23.29
CA LEU A 736 12.09 28.13 24.34
C LEU A 736 12.92 29.28 23.79
N MET A 737 13.75 29.02 22.77
CA MET A 737 14.53 30.07 22.10
C MET A 737 13.69 30.98 21.23
N HIS A 738 12.66 30.43 20.57
CA HIS A 738 11.71 31.20 19.76
C HIS A 738 10.24 30.83 20.10
N PRO A 739 9.67 31.38 21.18
CA PRO A 739 8.36 30.98 21.72
C PRO A 739 7.17 31.02 20.76
N SER A 740 7.22 31.85 19.72
CA SER A 740 6.13 31.98 18.74
C SER A 740 6.48 31.36 17.38
N LEU A 741 7.50 30.49 17.31
CA LEU A 741 7.92 29.92 16.02
C LEU A 741 6.91 28.90 15.50
N PHE A 742 6.43 28.01 16.36
CA PHE A 742 5.53 26.95 15.99
C PHE A 742 4.09 27.26 16.40
N GLU A 743 3.15 27.00 15.50
CA GLU A 743 1.72 27.04 15.76
C GLU A 743 1.25 25.84 16.59
N GLY A 744 2.04 24.77 16.59
CA GLY A 744 1.92 23.65 17.51
C GLY A 744 3.15 22.74 17.47
N LEU A 745 3.35 21.99 18.53
CA LEU A 745 4.33 20.91 18.61
C LEU A 745 3.63 19.57 18.80
N ILE A 746 4.08 18.57 18.06
CA ILE A 746 3.72 17.17 18.26
C ILE A 746 4.96 16.45 18.77
N LEU A 747 4.89 15.98 20.00
CA LEU A 747 5.99 15.32 20.69
C LEU A 747 5.69 13.82 20.78
N LEU A 748 6.41 13.03 20.00
CA LEU A 748 6.26 11.59 19.92
C LEU A 748 7.16 10.96 20.99
N ASP A 749 6.56 10.45 22.05
CA ASP A 749 7.17 9.83 23.22
C ASP A 749 8.45 10.57 23.70
N PRO A 750 8.38 11.89 23.97
CA PRO A 750 9.56 12.73 24.15
C PRO A 750 10.34 12.38 25.43
N VAL A 751 11.67 12.40 25.32
CA VAL A 751 12.58 12.19 26.45
C VAL A 751 12.75 13.51 27.21
N ILE A 752 11.79 13.80 28.08
CA ILE A 752 11.75 14.97 28.96
C ILE A 752 11.35 14.50 30.35
N GLN A 753 12.34 14.23 31.18
CA GLN A 753 12.19 13.62 32.51
C GLN A 753 13.43 13.89 33.36
N ARG A 754 13.28 13.82 34.69
CA ARG A 754 14.34 14.06 35.67
C ARG A 754 15.45 13.00 35.61
N GLU A 755 15.08 11.73 35.67
CA GLU A 755 16.04 10.63 35.59
C GLU A 755 16.58 10.46 34.17
N ASN A 756 17.88 10.14 34.01
CA ASN A 756 18.46 9.82 32.71
C ASN A 756 18.09 8.38 32.27
N PRO A 757 17.20 8.20 31.28
CA PRO A 757 16.83 6.86 30.84
C PRO A 757 17.91 6.19 29.98
N GLY A 758 18.91 6.95 29.52
CA GLY A 758 19.99 6.50 28.66
C GLY A 758 20.80 5.35 29.25
N ARG A 759 20.79 5.15 30.58
CA ARG A 759 21.52 4.08 31.27
C ARG A 759 21.22 2.68 30.70
N LYS A 760 19.93 2.33 30.58
CA LYS A 760 19.51 1.00 30.08
C LYS A 760 19.92 0.80 28.61
N PHE A 761 19.75 1.83 27.80
CA PHE A 761 20.05 1.78 26.37
C PHE A 761 21.56 1.79 26.09
N ALA A 762 22.34 2.55 26.85
CA ALA A 762 23.79 2.63 26.71
C ALA A 762 24.46 1.27 26.94
N GLN A 763 24.01 0.50 27.94
CA GLN A 763 24.54 -0.83 28.19
C GLN A 763 24.28 -1.77 27.01
N ALA A 764 23.05 -1.80 26.49
CA ALA A 764 22.69 -2.64 25.35
C ALA A 764 23.46 -2.25 24.08
N SER A 765 23.59 -0.95 23.81
CA SER A 765 24.32 -0.44 22.65
C SER A 765 25.81 -0.68 22.73
N THR A 766 26.43 -0.62 23.92
CA THR A 766 27.89 -0.80 24.10
C THR A 766 28.37 -2.14 23.59
N TYR A 767 27.63 -3.21 23.89
CA TYR A 767 27.98 -4.58 23.51
C TYR A 767 27.29 -5.06 22.23
N ARG A 768 26.56 -4.17 21.55
CA ARG A 768 25.89 -4.49 20.28
C ARG A 768 26.91 -4.63 19.15
N ARG A 769 26.67 -5.62 18.30
CA ARG A 769 27.37 -5.80 17.03
C ARG A 769 27.01 -4.66 16.05
N ASP A 770 28.01 -4.12 15.38
CA ASP A 770 27.91 -3.01 14.42
C ASP A 770 28.59 -3.29 13.07
N LEU A 771 28.99 -4.54 12.82
CA LEU A 771 29.63 -4.98 11.57
C LEU A 771 28.96 -6.25 11.04
N TRP A 772 28.58 -6.27 9.77
CA TRP A 772 27.98 -7.43 9.11
C TRP A 772 28.67 -7.71 7.78
N ALA A 773 28.70 -8.99 7.37
CA ALA A 773 29.35 -9.40 6.12
C ALA A 773 28.59 -8.92 4.87
N SER A 774 27.29 -8.66 5.00
CA SER A 774 26.47 -8.04 3.97
C SER A 774 25.24 -7.34 4.55
N ARG A 775 24.60 -6.49 3.75
CA ARG A 775 23.33 -5.83 4.09
C ARG A 775 22.20 -6.84 4.32
N GLU A 776 22.17 -7.92 3.55
CA GLU A 776 21.19 -9.01 3.72
C GLU A 776 21.39 -9.74 5.06
N GLN A 777 22.65 -9.97 5.47
CA GLN A 777 22.95 -10.57 6.77
C GLN A 777 22.53 -9.63 7.91
N ALA A 778 22.78 -8.33 7.78
CA ALA A 778 22.33 -7.33 8.74
C ALA A 778 20.79 -7.31 8.83
N ALA A 779 20.11 -7.31 7.69
CA ALA A 779 18.65 -7.34 7.61
C ALA A 779 18.05 -8.59 8.26
N ALA A 780 18.60 -9.78 7.98
CA ALA A 780 18.18 -11.02 8.63
C ALA A 780 18.37 -10.96 10.15
N LYS A 781 19.49 -10.40 10.61
CA LYS A 781 19.77 -10.25 12.04
C LYS A 781 18.79 -9.27 12.71
N PHE A 782 18.53 -8.11 12.12
CA PHE A 782 17.55 -7.18 12.67
C PHE A 782 16.14 -7.78 12.67
N LYS A 783 15.72 -8.44 11.58
CA LYS A 783 14.40 -9.09 11.48
C LYS A 783 14.20 -10.19 12.51
N SER A 784 15.28 -10.84 12.98
CA SER A 784 15.19 -11.84 14.06
C SER A 784 14.92 -11.24 15.46
N ASN A 785 15.15 -9.95 15.66
CA ASN A 785 15.01 -9.29 16.95
C ASN A 785 13.56 -8.77 17.13
N PRO A 786 12.86 -9.10 18.25
CA PRO A 786 11.52 -8.61 18.55
C PRO A 786 11.34 -7.09 18.42
N PHE A 787 12.36 -6.30 18.75
CA PHE A 787 12.34 -4.84 18.66
C PHE A 787 12.01 -4.34 17.25
N TYR A 788 12.68 -4.88 16.22
CA TYR A 788 12.45 -4.47 14.83
C TYR A 788 11.24 -5.16 14.19
N ARG A 789 10.80 -6.32 14.72
CA ARG A 789 9.60 -7.01 14.22
C ARG A 789 8.31 -6.27 14.56
N ALA A 790 8.33 -5.42 15.59
CA ALA A 790 7.19 -4.59 15.96
C ALA A 790 7.00 -3.38 15.02
N TRP A 791 8.00 -3.05 14.20
CA TRP A 791 7.94 -1.87 13.32
C TRP A 791 7.08 -2.13 12.08
N ASP A 792 6.47 -1.08 11.56
CA ASP A 792 5.86 -1.03 10.24
C ASP A 792 6.89 -1.48 9.19
N PRO A 793 6.54 -2.41 8.29
CA PRO A 793 7.45 -2.91 7.26
C PRO A 793 8.12 -1.81 6.43
N ARG A 794 7.41 -0.71 6.14
CA ARG A 794 7.93 0.43 5.37
C ARG A 794 9.08 1.10 6.13
N VAL A 795 8.96 1.25 7.45
CA VAL A 795 10.00 1.82 8.31
C VAL A 795 11.20 0.86 8.40
N PHE A 796 10.94 -0.45 8.53
CA PHE A 796 12.00 -1.44 8.56
C PHE A 796 12.83 -1.45 7.27
N GLU A 797 12.20 -1.31 6.10
CA GLU A 797 12.89 -1.18 4.82
C GLU A 797 13.80 0.06 4.79
N ARG A 798 13.30 1.21 5.27
CA ARG A 798 14.11 2.44 5.41
C ARG A 798 15.28 2.25 6.37
N TRP A 799 15.13 1.49 7.45
CA TRP A 799 16.25 1.16 8.34
C TRP A 799 17.32 0.33 7.66
N ILE A 800 16.96 -0.66 6.85
CA ILE A 800 17.95 -1.45 6.10
C ILE A 800 18.67 -0.61 5.06
N GLN A 801 17.96 0.34 4.43
CA GLN A 801 18.52 1.22 3.42
C GLN A 801 19.44 2.30 4.01
N TYR A 802 18.95 3.05 5.00
CA TYR A 802 19.61 4.27 5.51
C TYR A 802 20.28 4.10 6.86
N GLY A 803 19.89 3.10 7.65
CA GLY A 803 20.53 2.78 8.94
C GLY A 803 21.88 2.07 8.80
N LEU A 804 22.20 1.59 7.60
CA LEU A 804 23.43 0.88 7.27
C LEU A 804 24.18 1.57 6.13
N ARG A 805 25.51 1.61 6.25
CA ARG A 805 26.44 2.11 5.22
C ARG A 805 27.49 1.06 4.88
N ASP A 806 27.99 1.13 3.65
CA ASP A 806 28.99 0.19 3.14
C ASP A 806 30.38 0.53 3.71
N LEU A 807 31.22 -0.50 3.84
CA LEU A 807 32.64 -0.36 4.20
C LEU A 807 33.52 -0.20 2.96
N PRO A 808 34.73 0.39 3.06
CA PRO A 808 35.42 0.87 4.27
C PRO A 808 34.91 2.22 4.79
N THR A 809 35.11 2.46 6.08
CA THR A 809 34.86 3.77 6.73
C THR A 809 36.10 4.18 7.54
N PRO A 810 36.28 5.46 7.94
CA PRO A 810 37.40 5.87 8.79
C PRO A 810 37.54 5.03 10.08
N LEU A 811 36.43 4.60 10.67
CA LEU A 811 36.43 3.74 11.86
C LEU A 811 36.76 2.26 11.55
N HIS A 812 36.46 1.81 10.33
CA HIS A 812 36.68 0.45 9.86
C HIS A 812 37.37 0.46 8.49
N PRO A 813 38.68 0.78 8.42
CA PRO A 813 39.38 1.00 7.15
C PRO A 813 39.72 -0.31 6.41
N ASN A 814 39.78 -1.45 7.12
CA ASN A 814 40.13 -2.75 6.55
C ASN A 814 38.90 -3.63 6.40
N THR A 815 38.64 -4.12 5.18
CA THR A 815 37.51 -5.02 4.85
C THR A 815 37.91 -6.48 4.65
N ASN A 816 39.22 -6.77 4.61
CA ASN A 816 39.78 -8.09 4.27
C ASN A 816 39.24 -9.24 5.14
N ASP A 817 38.92 -8.97 6.40
CA ASP A 817 38.52 -10.00 7.37
C ASP A 817 37.00 -10.26 7.40
N ILE A 818 36.20 -9.44 6.70
CA ILE A 818 34.72 -9.44 6.81
C ILE A 818 34.04 -9.66 5.45
N GLY A 819 34.65 -9.20 4.35
CA GLY A 819 34.18 -9.40 2.98
C GLY A 819 33.92 -8.09 2.23
N PRO A 820 33.82 -8.13 0.89
CA PRO A 820 33.73 -6.95 0.03
C PRO A 820 32.37 -6.24 0.09
N SER A 821 31.32 -6.92 0.55
CA SER A 821 29.96 -6.37 0.68
C SER A 821 29.61 -5.98 2.12
N ALA A 822 30.62 -5.89 2.99
CA ALA A 822 30.43 -5.65 4.41
C ALA A 822 29.84 -4.26 4.71
N VAL A 823 28.98 -4.21 5.73
CA VAL A 823 28.27 -3.00 6.14
C VAL A 823 28.44 -2.72 7.62
N THR A 824 28.30 -1.46 7.99
CA THR A 824 28.25 -0.97 9.38
C THR A 824 27.07 -0.03 9.58
N LEU A 825 26.86 0.46 10.80
CA LEU A 825 25.83 1.45 11.10
C LEU A 825 26.20 2.82 10.51
N THR A 826 25.20 3.51 9.95
CA THR A 826 25.36 4.88 9.44
C THR A 826 25.70 5.86 10.56
N THR A 827 24.90 5.86 11.63
CA THR A 827 25.29 6.48 12.90
C THR A 827 26.22 5.51 13.63
N THR A 828 27.45 5.93 13.90
CA THR A 828 28.38 5.05 14.61
C THR A 828 27.88 4.72 16.01
N LYS A 829 28.19 3.50 16.49
CA LYS A 829 27.87 3.05 17.85
C LYS A 829 28.38 4.02 18.91
N ALA A 830 29.56 4.61 18.71
CA ALA A 830 30.14 5.59 19.61
C ALA A 830 29.29 6.87 19.71
N GLN A 831 28.89 7.46 18.58
CA GLN A 831 28.07 8.68 18.57
C GLN A 831 26.69 8.44 19.20
N GLU A 832 26.05 7.29 18.94
CA GLU A 832 24.80 6.89 19.62
C GLU A 832 24.96 6.87 21.16
N LEU A 833 26.05 6.26 21.66
CA LEU A 833 26.35 6.15 23.09
C LEU A 833 26.64 7.50 23.74
N PHE A 834 27.36 8.38 23.03
CA PHE A 834 27.66 9.73 23.50
C PHE A 834 26.43 10.62 23.59
N TYR A 835 25.29 10.21 23.02
CA TYR A 835 24.01 10.85 23.26
C TYR A 835 23.24 10.21 24.44
N PHE A 836 23.39 8.93 24.73
CA PHE A 836 22.73 8.31 25.90
C PHE A 836 23.32 8.74 27.25
N VAL A 837 24.65 8.78 27.36
CA VAL A 837 25.33 8.96 28.65
C VAL A 837 26.61 9.76 28.48
N ARG A 838 26.92 10.60 29.46
CA ARG A 838 28.15 11.39 29.54
C ARG A 838 28.95 10.90 30.75
N PRO A 839 30.23 10.54 30.60
CA PRO A 839 31.05 10.15 31.74
C PRO A 839 31.26 11.33 32.72
N SER A 840 31.34 11.03 34.03
CA SER A 840 31.70 11.97 35.11
C SER A 840 33.11 11.72 35.69
N TYR A 841 33.85 10.77 35.13
CA TYR A 841 35.19 10.38 35.57
C TYR A 841 36.31 11.08 34.78
N VAL A 842 37.54 11.01 35.29
CA VAL A 842 38.74 11.50 34.59
C VAL A 842 39.10 10.54 33.45
N ASP A 843 39.19 11.05 32.23
CA ASP A 843 39.61 10.24 31.08
C ASP A 843 41.12 9.99 31.14
N GLU A 844 41.49 8.78 31.52
CA GLU A 844 42.87 8.32 31.68
C GLU A 844 43.75 8.57 30.44
N ARG A 845 43.15 8.61 29.24
CA ARG A 845 43.89 8.88 27.99
C ARG A 845 44.36 10.33 27.87
N SER A 846 43.61 11.26 28.46
CA SER A 846 43.84 12.70 28.35
C SER A 846 44.25 13.37 29.66
N GLY A 847 43.99 12.72 30.81
CA GLY A 847 44.13 13.31 32.14
C GLY A 847 43.08 14.37 32.49
N LEU A 848 42.11 14.63 31.61
CA LEU A 848 41.08 15.65 31.79
C LEU A 848 39.82 15.06 32.45
N PRO A 849 39.15 15.80 33.35
CA PRO A 849 37.84 15.40 33.86
C PRO A 849 36.83 15.38 32.70
N ARG A 850 36.02 14.32 32.61
CA ARG A 850 34.85 14.31 31.73
C ARG A 850 33.66 14.81 32.53
N GLY A 851 33.15 15.98 32.17
CA GLY A 851 31.94 16.57 32.74
C GLY A 851 31.99 16.87 34.24
N ASN A 852 31.01 17.65 34.73
CA ASN A 852 30.82 17.88 36.15
C ASN A 852 29.30 17.86 36.50
N PRO A 853 28.75 16.72 36.96
CA PRO A 853 27.31 16.64 37.25
C PRO A 853 26.88 17.58 38.38
N GLU A 854 27.78 17.96 39.31
CA GLU A 854 27.46 18.91 40.39
C GLU A 854 27.21 20.33 39.87
N GLU A 855 27.83 20.71 38.76
CA GLU A 855 27.64 22.01 38.12
C GLU A 855 26.49 22.00 37.08
N GLU A 856 26.21 20.83 36.50
CA GLU A 856 25.33 20.72 35.33
C GLU A 856 23.93 20.16 35.64
N MET A 857 23.75 19.47 36.77
CA MET A 857 22.48 18.87 37.17
C MET A 857 21.94 19.47 38.47
N HIS A 858 20.61 19.45 38.63
CA HIS A 858 20.00 19.73 39.92
C HIS A 858 20.36 18.61 40.91
N PRO A 859 20.61 18.91 42.20
CA PRO A 859 20.98 17.89 43.19
C PRO A 859 20.00 16.71 43.26
N ASP A 860 18.69 16.97 43.15
CA ASP A 860 17.64 15.93 43.19
C ASP A 860 17.59 15.04 41.93
N ASP A 861 18.22 15.46 40.83
CA ASP A 861 18.19 14.72 39.56
C ASP A 861 19.50 13.93 39.33
N HIS A 862 20.49 14.09 40.21
CA HIS A 862 21.82 13.50 40.10
C HIS A 862 21.93 12.16 40.87
N ASP A 863 22.25 11.08 40.15
CA ASP A 863 22.61 9.77 40.72
C ASP A 863 24.11 9.74 41.04
N ALA A 864 24.49 10.12 42.26
CA ALA A 864 25.89 10.22 42.69
C ALA A 864 26.64 8.87 42.66
N ASP A 865 25.94 7.74 42.67
CA ASP A 865 26.52 6.40 42.69
C ASP A 865 26.76 5.84 41.27
N TYR A 866 26.42 6.59 40.21
CA TYR A 866 26.59 6.16 38.83
C TYR A 866 27.58 7.07 38.06
N PRO A 867 28.67 6.53 37.48
CA PRO A 867 29.75 7.33 36.88
C PRO A 867 29.41 7.93 35.50
N PHE A 868 28.11 8.10 35.21
CA PHE A 868 27.60 8.70 34.00
C PHE A 868 26.30 9.49 34.25
N TYR A 869 26.09 10.54 33.48
CA TYR A 869 24.91 11.41 33.58
C TYR A 869 24.53 12.00 32.21
N ARG A 870 23.40 12.69 32.13
CA ARG A 870 22.99 13.44 30.91
C ARG A 870 21.99 14.54 31.31
N PRO A 871 22.40 15.82 31.38
CA PRO A 871 21.60 16.86 32.04
C PRO A 871 20.39 17.36 31.22
N GLU A 872 20.42 17.22 29.90
CA GLU A 872 19.53 17.95 28.97
C GLU A 872 18.05 17.58 29.14
N SER A 873 17.75 16.30 29.41
CA SER A 873 16.38 15.83 29.67
C SER A 873 15.79 16.46 30.94
N ALA A 874 16.54 16.41 32.05
CA ALA A 874 16.12 16.99 33.33
C ALA A 874 16.02 18.52 33.24
N TRP A 875 17.02 19.14 32.60
CA TRP A 875 17.06 20.57 32.34
C TRP A 875 15.81 21.06 31.58
N MET A 876 15.36 20.27 30.59
CA MET A 876 14.14 20.57 29.85
C MET A 876 12.88 20.33 30.68
N PHE A 877 12.84 19.29 31.51
CA PHE A 877 11.70 19.01 32.41
C PHE A 877 11.38 20.21 33.30
N HIS A 878 12.40 20.82 33.93
CA HIS A 878 12.23 22.03 34.75
C HIS A 878 11.78 23.27 33.97
N ARG A 879 11.84 23.24 32.62
CA ARG A 879 11.44 24.35 31.74
C ARG A 879 10.13 24.11 30.99
N LEU A 880 9.53 22.93 31.14
CA LEU A 880 8.19 22.64 30.63
C LEU A 880 7.16 23.74 30.96
N PRO A 881 7.15 24.35 32.18
CA PRO A 881 6.20 25.41 32.49
C PRO A 881 6.27 26.62 31.54
N HIS A 882 7.41 26.88 30.91
CA HIS A 882 7.62 28.06 30.06
C HIS A 882 7.33 27.81 28.58
N LEU A 883 6.90 26.60 28.19
CA LEU A 883 6.57 26.30 26.80
C LEU A 883 5.30 27.01 26.36
N LYS A 884 5.47 27.90 25.37
CA LYS A 884 4.40 28.71 24.79
C LYS A 884 3.54 28.03 23.71
N PRO A 885 4.08 27.21 22.78
CA PRO A 885 3.24 26.65 21.73
C PRO A 885 2.25 25.64 22.31
N PRO A 886 1.07 25.45 21.68
CA PRO A 886 0.21 24.31 21.96
C PRO A 886 0.96 23.00 21.69
N ILE A 887 0.75 21.99 22.54
CA ILE A 887 1.45 20.71 22.50
C ILE A 887 0.46 19.56 22.41
N LEU A 888 0.79 18.59 21.56
CA LEU A 888 0.23 17.26 21.57
C LEU A 888 1.35 16.27 21.90
N ASP A 889 1.23 15.57 23.02
CA ASP A 889 2.09 14.45 23.35
C ASP A 889 1.47 13.13 22.87
N LEU A 890 2.20 12.34 22.08
CA LEU A 890 1.82 10.98 21.69
C LEU A 890 2.70 9.99 22.45
N PHE A 891 2.11 9.21 23.35
CA PHE A 891 2.85 8.28 24.19
C PHE A 891 2.61 6.82 23.79
N GLY A 892 3.64 6.00 23.91
CA GLY A 892 3.51 4.55 23.88
C GLY A 892 3.01 4.03 25.22
N GLU A 893 1.90 3.28 25.23
CA GLU A 893 1.34 2.67 26.44
C GLU A 893 2.35 1.75 27.16
N ARG A 894 3.19 1.05 26.39
CA ARG A 894 4.22 0.14 26.90
C ARG A 894 5.61 0.77 26.92
N SER A 895 5.72 2.09 26.76
CA SER A 895 7.00 2.77 26.80
C SER A 895 7.54 2.84 28.24
N ASP A 896 8.76 2.35 28.42
CA ASP A 896 9.50 2.49 29.68
C ASP A 896 9.82 3.95 30.05
N LEU A 897 9.68 4.89 29.10
CA LEU A 897 9.93 6.32 29.30
C LEU A 897 8.68 7.13 29.64
N SER A 898 7.51 6.55 29.36
CA SER A 898 6.22 7.23 29.47
C SER A 898 5.25 6.43 30.33
N SER A 899 5.72 6.05 31.53
CA SER A 899 4.85 5.47 32.54
C SER A 899 3.67 6.39 32.85
N PRO A 900 2.52 5.89 33.33
CA PRO A 900 1.36 6.72 33.65
C PRO A 900 1.70 7.93 34.53
N THR A 901 2.54 7.73 35.55
CA THR A 901 3.02 8.81 36.44
C THR A 901 3.88 9.82 35.68
N ALA A 902 4.86 9.37 34.89
CA ALA A 902 5.75 10.25 34.14
C ALA A 902 4.99 11.11 33.11
N ARG A 903 3.98 10.53 32.44
CA ARG A 903 3.09 11.27 31.53
C ARG A 903 2.29 12.34 32.28
N GLN A 904 1.67 11.95 33.40
CA GLN A 904 0.87 12.86 34.21
C GLN A 904 1.70 14.05 34.68
N GLU A 905 2.91 13.82 35.19
CA GLU A 905 3.81 14.89 35.64
C GLU A 905 4.21 15.81 34.49
N LYS A 906 4.56 15.25 33.33
CA LYS A 906 4.95 16.01 32.13
C LYS A 906 3.80 16.88 31.62
N VAL A 907 2.62 16.30 31.45
CA VAL A 907 1.41 17.02 30.99
C VAL A 907 0.99 18.09 32.00
N ALA A 908 1.05 17.80 33.30
CA ALA A 908 0.70 18.74 34.35
C ALA A 908 1.67 19.93 34.45
N ALA A 909 2.97 19.73 34.19
CA ALA A 909 3.96 20.80 34.24
C ALA A 909 3.92 21.70 33.00
N THR A 910 3.61 21.15 31.83
CA THR A 910 3.78 21.81 30.53
C THR A 910 2.92 23.07 30.36
N GLY A 911 3.59 24.18 30.03
CA GLY A 911 2.98 25.47 29.70
C GLY A 911 2.29 26.19 30.86
N THR A 912 2.47 25.75 32.10
CA THR A 912 1.75 26.29 33.28
C THR A 912 2.37 27.55 33.90
N GLY A 913 3.62 27.85 33.56
CA GLY A 913 4.41 28.93 34.14
C GLY A 913 4.36 30.24 33.34
N LEU A 914 5.16 31.21 33.78
CA LEU A 914 5.27 32.50 33.12
C LEU A 914 5.72 32.34 31.66
N GLY A 915 4.97 32.93 30.73
CA GLY A 915 5.25 32.85 29.29
C GLY A 915 4.77 31.54 28.62
N GLY A 916 4.26 30.58 29.39
CA GLY A 916 3.71 29.33 28.87
C GLY A 916 2.33 29.49 28.21
N SER A 917 1.87 28.43 27.56
CA SER A 917 0.57 28.39 26.86
C SER A 917 -0.63 28.54 27.81
N GLY A 918 -0.46 28.21 29.08
CA GLY A 918 -1.49 27.96 30.09
C GLY A 918 -1.90 26.48 30.18
N GLY A 919 -1.15 25.59 29.53
CA GLY A 919 -1.15 24.15 29.78
C GLY A 919 -2.45 23.42 29.42
N ALA A 920 -2.62 22.24 30.02
CA ALA A 920 -3.81 21.40 29.85
C ALA A 920 -5.10 22.08 30.32
N ALA A 921 -5.01 22.97 31.33
CA ALA A 921 -6.16 23.72 31.85
C ALA A 921 -6.83 24.64 30.80
N ARG A 922 -6.08 25.05 29.77
CA ARG A 922 -6.62 25.81 28.61
C ARG A 922 -6.89 24.94 27.39
N GLY A 923 -6.73 23.62 27.49
CA GLY A 923 -6.84 22.69 26.36
C GLY A 923 -5.71 22.83 25.33
N LEU A 924 -4.60 23.48 25.70
CA LEU A 924 -3.46 23.73 24.82
C LEU A 924 -2.33 22.71 24.99
N VAL A 925 -2.43 21.81 25.97
CA VAL A 925 -1.61 20.60 26.09
C VAL A 925 -2.57 19.42 26.10
N GLN A 926 -2.35 18.48 25.19
CA GLN A 926 -3.18 17.28 25.00
C GLN A 926 -2.28 16.05 24.95
N GLU A 927 -2.80 14.90 25.34
CA GLU A 927 -2.10 13.62 25.20
C GLU A 927 -2.94 12.61 24.44
N VAL A 928 -2.26 11.74 23.69
CA VAL A 928 -2.80 10.54 23.05
C VAL A 928 -1.91 9.37 23.45
N VAL A 929 -2.51 8.25 23.83
CA VAL A 929 -1.79 7.04 24.24
C VAL A 929 -2.10 5.92 23.25
N LEU A 930 -1.06 5.35 22.64
CA LEU A 930 -1.18 4.30 21.64
C LEU A 930 -0.63 2.96 22.17
N PRO A 931 -1.20 1.81 21.78
CA PRO A 931 -0.82 0.49 22.31
C PRO A 931 0.50 -0.04 21.70
N CYS A 932 1.59 0.72 21.85
CA CYS A 932 2.94 0.44 21.35
C CYS A 932 4.02 0.74 22.41
N GLY A 933 5.27 0.41 22.10
CA GLY A 933 6.44 0.78 22.90
C GLY A 933 6.90 2.22 22.66
N HIS A 934 8.17 2.50 22.97
CA HIS A 934 8.78 3.83 22.79
C HIS A 934 8.83 4.27 21.32
N MET A 935 8.87 3.33 20.37
CA MET A 935 9.04 3.63 18.95
C MET A 935 7.70 3.94 18.28
N VAL A 936 6.92 4.85 18.87
CA VAL A 936 5.54 5.17 18.49
C VAL A 936 5.37 5.41 16.98
N PRO A 937 6.14 6.31 16.33
CA PRO A 937 5.97 6.57 14.90
C PRO A 937 6.58 5.49 13.99
N MET A 938 7.18 4.44 14.54
CA MET A 938 7.68 3.29 13.78
C MET A 938 6.81 2.04 13.97
N GLU A 939 6.21 1.86 15.16
CA GLU A 939 5.33 0.73 15.47
C GLU A 939 3.90 0.96 14.97
N LEU A 940 3.37 2.18 15.16
CA LEU A 940 1.99 2.56 14.81
C LEU A 940 1.98 3.83 13.96
N VAL A 941 2.52 3.72 12.75
CA VAL A 941 2.70 4.84 11.80
C VAL A 941 1.38 5.54 11.52
N ARG A 942 0.33 4.78 11.18
CA ARG A 942 -0.95 5.31 10.74
C ARG A 942 -1.69 6.03 11.87
N GLU A 943 -1.74 5.42 13.04
CA GLU A 943 -2.39 5.99 14.23
C GLU A 943 -1.65 7.25 14.70
N SER A 944 -0.31 7.24 14.61
CA SER A 944 0.51 8.43 14.87
C SER A 944 0.20 9.55 13.88
N ALA A 945 0.05 9.22 12.61
CA ALA A 945 -0.30 10.17 11.55
C ALA A 945 -1.71 10.76 11.72
N GLU A 946 -2.70 9.92 12.05
CA GLU A 946 -4.08 10.34 12.29
C GLU A 946 -4.18 11.36 13.43
N ALA A 947 -3.56 11.06 14.59
CA ALA A 947 -3.53 11.97 15.72
C ALA A 947 -2.75 13.27 15.41
N SER A 948 -1.63 13.15 14.68
CA SER A 948 -0.83 14.31 14.24
C SER A 948 -1.61 15.23 13.31
N ALA A 949 -2.26 14.66 12.29
CA ALA A 949 -3.03 15.40 11.29
C ALA A 949 -4.24 16.11 11.92
N ALA A 950 -4.98 15.44 12.81
CA ALA A 950 -6.10 16.04 13.52
C ALA A 950 -5.67 17.27 14.36
N PHE A 951 -4.49 17.19 15.00
CA PHE A 951 -3.95 18.33 15.73
C PHE A 951 -3.50 19.46 14.82
N ILE A 952 -2.81 19.14 13.71
CA ILE A 952 -2.39 20.12 12.70
C ILE A 952 -3.60 20.88 12.15
N ASP A 953 -4.66 20.19 11.73
CA ASP A 953 -5.88 20.83 11.20
C ASP A 953 -6.48 21.84 12.20
N LYS A 954 -6.58 21.44 13.48
CA LYS A 954 -7.04 22.33 14.54
C LYS A 954 -6.13 23.56 14.70
N ARG A 955 -4.81 23.40 14.63
CA ARG A 955 -3.86 24.53 14.73
C ARG A 955 -3.94 25.46 13.52
N LEU A 956 -4.08 24.91 12.32
CA LEU A 956 -4.22 25.70 11.10
C LEU A 956 -5.51 26.52 11.11
N SER A 957 -6.62 25.93 11.56
CA SER A 957 -7.89 26.64 11.75
C SER A 957 -7.74 27.86 12.68
N ASP A 958 -7.08 27.67 13.83
CA ASP A 958 -6.83 28.74 14.79
C ASP A 958 -5.91 29.83 14.21
N TRP A 959 -4.87 29.43 13.48
CA TRP A 959 -3.93 30.34 12.82
C TRP A 959 -4.61 31.18 11.74
N GLU A 960 -5.38 30.56 10.84
CA GLU A 960 -6.10 31.24 9.76
C GLU A 960 -7.07 32.28 10.32
N SER A 961 -7.83 31.92 11.36
CA SER A 961 -8.76 32.82 12.05
C SER A 961 -8.04 34.03 12.65
N ARG A 962 -6.91 33.79 13.34
CA ARG A 962 -6.12 34.85 13.98
C ARG A 962 -5.44 35.77 12.96
N VAL A 963 -4.79 35.21 11.95
CA VAL A 963 -4.06 35.97 10.92
C VAL A 963 -5.01 36.75 10.03
N SER A 964 -6.12 36.16 9.58
CA SER A 964 -7.11 36.87 8.75
C SER A 964 -7.79 38.02 9.51
N THR A 965 -8.07 37.84 10.80
CA THR A 965 -8.63 38.89 11.66
C THR A 965 -7.62 40.01 11.88
N PHE A 966 -6.37 39.66 12.20
CA PHE A 966 -5.30 40.64 12.36
C PHE A 966 -5.06 41.43 11.07
N ARG A 967 -4.87 40.76 9.93
CA ARG A 967 -4.62 41.44 8.64
C ARG A 967 -5.74 42.38 8.24
N ARG A 968 -7.00 41.94 8.31
CA ARG A 968 -8.17 42.79 7.99
C ARG A 968 -8.22 44.05 8.84
N ALA A 969 -7.85 43.97 10.11
CA ALA A 969 -7.80 45.12 11.00
C ALA A 969 -6.56 46.00 10.73
N TRP A 970 -5.40 45.37 10.64
CA TRP A 970 -4.10 46.04 10.53
C TRP A 970 -3.91 46.76 9.19
N GLU A 971 -4.40 46.17 8.10
CA GLU A 971 -4.30 46.76 6.76
C GLU A 971 -5.14 48.03 6.59
N ARG A 972 -6.15 48.24 7.44
CA ARG A 972 -6.96 49.47 7.45
C ARG A 972 -6.26 50.65 8.12
N VAL A 973 -5.28 50.39 8.99
CA VAL A 973 -4.49 51.44 9.62
C VAL A 973 -3.55 52.03 8.57
N PRO A 974 -3.54 53.35 8.30
CA PRO A 974 -2.61 53.95 7.35
C PRO A 974 -1.15 53.64 7.69
N HIS A 975 -0.28 53.45 6.69
CA HIS A 975 1.12 53.06 6.94
C HIS A 975 1.86 54.05 7.86
N GLN A 976 1.62 55.35 7.70
CA GLN A 976 2.18 56.39 8.56
C GLN A 976 1.77 56.20 10.03
N GLU A 977 0.52 55.84 10.28
CA GLU A 977 0.00 55.58 11.62
C GLU A 977 0.61 54.31 12.24
N ARG A 978 0.87 53.27 11.44
CA ARG A 978 1.57 52.06 11.91
C ARG A 978 3.01 52.32 12.37
N LEU A 979 3.63 53.42 11.90
CA LEU A 979 5.00 53.81 12.25
C LEU A 979 5.05 54.88 13.36
N SER A 980 3.91 55.47 13.73
CA SER A 980 3.84 56.58 14.68
C SER A 980 3.13 56.18 15.97
N VAL A 981 3.35 56.97 17.02
CA VAL A 981 2.50 56.93 18.21
C VAL A 981 1.14 57.54 17.85
N ASP A 982 0.06 56.78 18.03
CA ASP A 982 -1.29 57.28 17.78
C ASP A 982 -1.82 58.14 18.95
N GLN A 983 -2.87 58.91 18.69
CA GLN A 983 -3.50 59.76 19.71
C GLN A 983 -4.16 58.96 20.84
N GLN A 984 -4.49 57.68 20.63
CA GLN A 984 -5.04 56.83 21.68
C GLN A 984 -3.95 56.46 22.69
N TRP A 985 -2.75 56.10 22.24
CA TRP A 985 -1.57 55.91 23.08
C TRP A 985 -1.24 57.16 23.89
N GLU A 986 -1.18 58.34 23.25
CA GLU A 986 -0.92 59.62 23.93
C GLU A 986 -1.92 59.91 25.06
N ARG A 987 -3.19 59.55 24.85
CA ARG A 987 -4.24 59.67 25.87
C ARG A 987 -4.06 58.69 27.02
N HIS A 988 -3.63 57.45 26.76
CA HIS A 988 -3.52 56.40 27.78
C HIS A 988 -2.23 56.44 28.59
N ILE A 989 -1.13 56.97 28.05
CA ILE A 989 0.17 56.98 28.75
C ILE A 989 0.33 58.12 29.76
N ASN A 990 -0.75 58.88 30.01
CA ASN A 990 -0.82 60.13 30.78
C ASN A 990 0.10 61.22 30.19
N GLY A 991 -0.51 62.23 29.55
CA GLY A 991 0.16 63.27 28.77
C GLY A 991 1.39 63.93 29.41
N SER A 992 2.28 64.40 28.52
CA SER A 992 3.60 65.03 28.74
C SER A 992 3.87 65.59 30.16
N PRO A 993 5.01 65.26 30.80
CA PRO A 993 5.47 66.00 31.97
C PRO A 993 5.69 67.47 31.56
N LYS A 994 4.76 68.35 31.99
CA LYS A 994 4.73 69.78 31.63
C LYS A 994 6.12 70.43 31.70
N ASN A 995 6.49 71.12 30.61
CA ASN A 995 7.41 72.26 30.54
C ASN A 995 8.05 72.70 31.88
N SER A 996 9.25 72.22 32.18
CA SER A 996 10.20 72.96 33.02
C SER A 996 11.21 73.66 32.11
N LYS A 997 10.93 74.95 31.87
CA LYS A 997 11.83 76.03 31.46
C LYS A 997 13.27 75.62 31.11
N LEU A 998 13.67 75.90 29.87
CA LEU A 998 14.96 76.57 29.63
C LEU A 998 14.77 77.61 28.52
N SER A 999 14.89 78.85 28.96
CA SER A 999 14.86 80.09 28.20
C SER A 999 16.30 80.52 27.91
N VAL A 1000 16.58 80.94 26.65
CA VAL A 1000 17.73 81.76 26.19
C VAL A 1000 19.11 81.05 26.32
N ILE A 1001 20.01 80.95 25.33
CA ILE A 1001 20.52 81.87 24.29
C ILE A 1001 20.66 81.12 22.96
#